data_AF-A0A3P6DYM1-F1
#
_entry.id   AF-A0A3P6DYM1-F1
#
_cell.length_a   1.000
_cell.length_b   1.000
_cell.length_c   1.000
_cell.angle_alpha   90.00
_cell.angle_beta   90.00
_cell.angle_gamma   90.00
#
_symmetry.space_group_name_H-M   'P 1'
#
loop_
_entity.id
_entity.type
_entity.pdbx_description
1 polymer ?
#
loop_
_entity_poly.entity_id
_entity_poly.type
_entity_poly.pdbx_seq_one_letter_code
_entity_poly.pdbx_strand_id
1 'polypeptide(L)'
;MDGVTPKFVLPETFDGVKMEITGQLGMIWELVKAPVIVPLLQLAVYICLLMSLMLLCERVYMGIVIVLVKLFWKKPHKRYKFEPIQDDEELGSSNFPVVLVQIPMFNEREVYKLSIGSASGLSWPSDRLVIQVLDDSTDPTVKQMVEMECQRWASKGINIRYQIRENRVGYKAGALKEGLKRSYVKHCEYVVIFDADFQPEPDFLRRSIPFLVHNPNIALVQARWRFVNSDECLLTRMQEMSLDYHFTVEQEVGSSTHAFFGFNGTAGIWRIAAINEAGGWKDRTTVEDMDLAVRASLRGWKFLYLGDLQVKSELPSTFRAFRFQQHRWSCGPANLFRKMVMEIIRNKKVRFWKKVYVIYSFFFVRKVIAHWVTFCFYCVVLPLTILVPEVKVPIWGSVYIPSIITVLNSVGTPRSIHLLFYWILFENVMSLHRTKATLIGLFEAGRANEWVVTAKLGSAQSAKGNTKGLKKFPRIFKLPDRLNTLELGFAAFLFVCGCYDYVHGKNNYFIYLFLQTMSFFISGLGWIGTYVPNYVTSLVLMILNSRFRVSYSIEEQFVDWISFLPDPLLCQILSDLPTKNAVTTSVLFLDFSKESCLHKLKLAFTRHDDDDPSLLAWWIETAVLRKIQHLEIDCRMSFTCEMIPLSLYLCETLVSLRLYFVALPSFESLSLPNLKVMHMEENLYADDEVLLKLISSCTVLESLTVVRNVDDETVKVLRVRSKTLNSLKLVLDSSKSWYNDDSDDWEVLIDAPRLNYLSLEDDQSASFVISNVASSAKVEIDV
;
A
#
# COMPACT_ATOMS: atom_id res chain seq x y z
N MET A 1 -62.82 43.73 0.76
CA MET A 1 -62.36 43.07 -0.47
C MET A 1 -61.05 43.71 -0.88
N ASP A 2 -60.05 43.74 0.02
CA ASP A 2 -59.16 42.64 0.48
C ASP A 2 -57.88 42.76 -0.36
N GLY A 3 -56.70 43.13 0.14
CA GLY A 3 -56.17 43.03 1.50
C GLY A 3 -55.50 41.68 1.68
N VAL A 4 -54.17 41.70 1.88
CA VAL A 4 -53.28 40.70 2.52
C VAL A 4 -52.10 40.25 1.63
N THR A 5 -50.92 40.79 1.92
CA THR A 5 -49.63 40.09 1.80
C THR A 5 -49.00 40.06 3.20
N PRO A 6 -48.41 38.93 3.66
CA PRO A 6 -48.00 38.78 5.05
C PRO A 6 -46.63 39.41 5.29
N LYS A 7 -46.58 40.44 6.15
CA LYS A 7 -45.34 40.82 6.86
C LYS A 7 -45.08 39.77 7.93
N PHE A 8 -44.10 38.89 7.72
CA PHE A 8 -43.52 38.10 8.80
C PHE A 8 -42.64 39.02 9.64
N VAL A 9 -43.22 39.63 10.67
CA VAL A 9 -42.48 40.28 11.75
C VAL A 9 -42.02 39.17 12.69
N LEU A 10 -40.74 38.81 12.63
CA LEU A 10 -40.10 38.08 13.73
C LEU A 10 -40.11 39.01 14.96
N PRO A 11 -40.50 38.54 16.14
CA PRO A 11 -40.53 39.38 17.33
C PRO A 11 -39.10 39.76 17.74
N GLU A 12 -38.80 41.06 17.81
CA GLU A 12 -37.51 41.65 18.23
C GLU A 12 -37.02 41.16 19.60
N THR A 13 -37.90 40.54 20.39
CA THR A 13 -37.59 39.95 21.70
C THR A 13 -36.71 38.69 21.61
N PHE A 14 -36.68 37.97 20.49
CA PHE A 14 -35.83 36.77 20.34
C PHE A 14 -34.36 37.10 20.02
N ASP A 15 -34.11 38.19 19.29
CA ASP A 15 -32.74 38.63 18.98
C ASP A 15 -32.08 39.34 20.16
N GLY A 16 -32.84 40.08 20.97
CA GLY A 16 -32.36 40.70 22.21
C GLY A 16 -31.88 39.67 23.25
N VAL A 17 -32.65 38.59 23.44
CA VAL A 17 -32.28 37.49 24.37
C VAL A 17 -31.05 36.72 23.85
N LYS A 18 -30.92 36.52 22.53
CA LYS A 18 -29.72 35.91 21.93
C LYS A 18 -28.47 36.77 22.13
N MET A 19 -28.58 38.09 21.93
CA MET A 19 -27.48 39.05 22.15
C MET A 19 -27.07 39.13 23.62
N GLU A 20 -28.03 39.07 24.55
CA GLU A 20 -27.75 39.10 25.98
C GLU A 20 -27.07 37.80 26.45
N ILE A 21 -27.53 36.63 25.97
CA ILE A 21 -26.89 35.34 26.27
C ILE A 21 -25.49 35.25 25.64
N THR A 22 -25.29 35.75 24.41
CA THR A 22 -23.94 35.78 23.79
C THR A 22 -23.01 36.78 24.48
N GLY A 23 -23.51 37.92 24.96
CA GLY A 23 -22.76 38.86 25.77
C GLY A 23 -22.36 38.28 27.13
N GLN A 24 -23.28 37.60 27.82
CA GLN A 24 -23.00 36.92 29.10
C GLN A 24 -22.01 35.77 28.92
N LEU A 25 -22.16 34.95 27.87
CA LEU A 25 -21.19 33.89 27.53
C LEU A 25 -19.82 34.46 27.17
N GLY A 26 -19.76 35.59 26.47
CA GLY A 26 -18.52 36.30 26.15
C GLY A 26 -17.80 36.82 27.40
N MET A 27 -18.54 37.39 28.37
CA MET A 27 -17.95 37.82 29.64
C MET A 27 -17.48 36.66 30.50
N ILE A 28 -18.26 35.57 30.60
CA ILE A 28 -17.84 34.34 31.31
C ILE A 28 -16.60 33.73 30.64
N TRP A 29 -16.55 33.73 29.31
CA TRP A 29 -15.38 33.29 28.55
C TRP A 29 -14.15 34.10 28.92
N GLU A 30 -14.20 35.44 28.89
CA GLU A 30 -13.05 36.27 29.27
C GLU A 30 -12.66 36.11 30.75
N LEU A 31 -13.64 35.93 31.64
CA LEU A 31 -13.42 35.75 33.08
C LEU A 31 -12.79 34.39 33.42
N VAL A 32 -13.00 33.35 32.61
CA VAL A 32 -12.40 32.01 32.76
C VAL A 32 -11.12 31.86 31.93
N LYS A 33 -11.05 32.48 30.75
CA LYS A 33 -9.96 32.33 29.79
C LYS A 33 -8.63 32.81 30.35
N ALA A 34 -8.58 34.05 30.82
CA ALA A 34 -7.34 34.67 31.29
C ALA A 34 -6.77 34.00 32.57
N PRO A 35 -7.54 33.70 33.63
CA PRO A 35 -6.99 33.12 34.85
C PRO A 35 -6.85 31.59 34.84
N VAL A 36 -7.57 30.87 33.97
CA VAL A 36 -7.61 29.40 34.01
C VAL A 36 -7.11 28.77 32.70
N ILE A 37 -7.71 29.12 31.56
CA ILE A 37 -7.39 28.45 30.28
C ILE A 37 -5.96 28.77 29.83
N VAL A 38 -5.57 30.05 29.83
CA VAL A 38 -4.25 30.51 29.42
C VAL A 38 -3.12 29.82 30.21
N PRO A 39 -3.09 29.87 31.56
CA PRO A 39 -2.01 29.24 32.32
C PRO A 39 -1.98 27.72 32.18
N LEU A 40 -3.13 27.05 32.12
CA LEU A 40 -3.19 25.60 31.93
C LEU A 40 -2.68 25.19 30.55
N LEU A 41 -3.07 25.91 29.50
CA LEU A 41 -2.62 25.64 28.14
C LEU A 41 -1.12 25.96 27.99
N GLN A 42 -0.64 27.04 28.60
CA GLN A 42 0.78 27.38 28.62
C GLN A 42 1.62 26.32 29.35
N LEU A 43 1.12 25.80 30.48
CA LEU A 43 1.72 24.65 31.15
C LEU A 43 1.74 23.41 30.24
N ALA A 44 0.63 23.11 29.55
CA ALA A 44 0.55 21.99 28.61
C ALA A 44 1.56 22.13 27.46
N VAL A 45 1.77 23.35 26.93
CA VAL A 45 2.81 23.65 25.94
C VAL A 45 4.19 23.35 26.51
N TYR A 46 4.53 23.85 27.70
CA TYR A 46 5.85 23.58 28.30
C TYR A 46 6.11 22.09 28.55
N ILE A 47 5.10 21.35 29.00
CA ILE A 47 5.18 19.89 29.16
C ILE A 47 5.44 19.22 27.81
N CYS A 48 4.69 19.60 26.76
CA CYS A 48 4.88 19.04 25.42
C CYS A 48 6.26 19.38 24.82
N LEU A 49 6.76 20.59 25.05
CA LEU A 49 8.10 21.01 24.60
C LEU A 49 9.21 20.22 25.31
N LEU A 50 9.08 20.01 26.62
CA LEU A 50 10.02 19.19 27.39
C LEU A 50 10.04 17.75 26.86
N MET A 51 8.85 17.16 26.65
CA MET A 51 8.71 15.82 26.08
C MET A 51 9.29 15.73 24.66
N SER A 52 9.08 16.76 23.85
CA SER A 52 9.62 16.85 22.49
C SER A 52 11.15 16.93 22.51
N LEU A 53 11.73 17.67 23.45
CA LEU A 53 13.17 17.74 23.65
C LEU A 53 13.75 16.40 24.10
N MET A 54 13.08 15.71 25.03
CA MET A 54 13.47 14.36 25.45
C MET A 54 13.52 13.39 24.27
N LEU A 55 12.50 13.43 23.41
CA LEU A 55 12.45 12.60 22.20
C LEU A 55 13.53 13.01 21.19
N LEU A 56 13.76 14.31 20.98
CA LEU A 56 14.84 14.79 20.12
C LEU A 56 16.20 14.30 20.58
N CYS A 57 16.53 14.48 21.87
CA CYS A 57 17.79 14.02 22.45
C CYS A 57 18.00 12.52 22.24
N GLU A 58 16.94 11.73 22.37
CA GLU A 58 16.97 10.29 22.12
C GLU A 58 17.24 9.97 20.65
N ARG A 59 16.55 10.63 19.72
CA ARG A 59 16.72 10.43 18.27
C ARG A 59 18.11 10.86 17.79
N VAL A 60 18.61 12.00 18.29
CA VAL A 60 19.96 12.48 17.98
C VAL A 60 21.02 11.53 18.55
N TYR A 61 20.87 11.05 19.79
CA TYR A 61 21.75 10.04 20.37
C TYR A 61 21.80 8.78 19.49
N MET A 62 20.64 8.24 19.11
CA MET A 62 20.55 7.07 18.24
C MET A 62 21.19 7.31 16.87
N GLY A 63 20.95 8.48 16.27
CA GLY A 63 21.54 8.92 15.00
C GLY A 63 23.06 8.98 15.05
N ILE A 64 23.62 9.61 16.09
CA ILE A 64 25.08 9.68 16.29
C ILE A 64 25.66 8.28 16.48
N VAL A 65 25.04 7.46 17.34
CA VAL A 65 25.55 6.12 17.61
C VAL A 65 25.51 5.26 16.35
N ILE A 66 24.42 5.26 15.58
CA ILE A 66 24.36 4.43 14.37
C ILE A 66 25.39 4.88 13.32
N VAL A 67 25.62 6.19 13.17
CA VAL A 67 26.69 6.71 12.31
C VAL A 67 28.06 6.21 12.78
N LEU A 68 28.36 6.29 14.08
CA LEU A 68 29.60 5.76 14.65
C LEU A 68 29.72 4.23 14.49
N VAL A 69 28.61 3.50 14.66
CA VAL A 69 28.55 2.05 14.43
C VAL A 69 28.92 1.73 13.00
N LYS A 70 28.35 2.44 12.02
CA LYS A 70 28.58 2.20 10.58
C LYS A 70 29.98 2.64 10.12
N LEU A 71 30.53 3.72 10.68
CA LEU A 71 31.85 4.25 10.31
C LEU A 71 33.00 3.49 10.97
N PHE A 72 32.92 3.25 12.28
CA PHE A 72 34.06 2.82 13.07
C PHE A 72 33.89 1.43 13.70
N TRP A 73 32.66 0.96 13.89
CA TRP A 73 32.45 -0.26 14.65
C TRP A 73 32.49 -1.49 13.74
N LYS A 74 33.28 -2.45 14.21
CA LYS A 74 33.41 -3.80 13.68
C LYS A 74 32.02 -4.43 13.48
N LYS A 75 31.73 -4.93 12.26
CA LYS A 75 30.58 -5.79 11.95
C LYS A 75 30.41 -6.87 13.04
N PRO A 76 29.20 -7.41 13.29
CA PRO A 76 28.96 -8.38 14.36
C PRO A 76 30.01 -9.50 14.50
N HIS A 77 30.44 -10.10 13.38
CA HIS A 77 31.46 -11.16 13.31
C HIS A 77 32.88 -10.75 13.74
N LYS A 78 33.18 -9.44 13.80
CA LYS A 78 34.44 -8.90 14.30
C LYS A 78 34.36 -8.47 15.77
N ARG A 79 33.15 -8.34 16.34
CA ARG A 79 32.90 -8.00 17.75
C ARG A 79 32.67 -9.25 18.60
N TYR A 80 32.02 -10.24 18.03
CA TYR A 80 31.75 -11.54 18.64
C TYR A 80 32.46 -12.62 17.85
N LYS A 81 32.84 -13.70 18.53
CA LYS A 81 33.45 -14.85 17.86
C LYS A 81 32.43 -15.44 16.89
N PHE A 82 32.82 -15.56 15.63
CA PHE A 82 32.01 -16.14 14.57
C PHE A 82 32.90 -17.01 13.70
N GLU A 83 32.75 -18.31 13.87
CA GLU A 83 33.39 -19.33 13.05
C GLU A 83 32.28 -20.29 12.62
N PRO A 84 32.03 -20.44 11.31
CA PRO A 84 31.04 -21.40 10.82
C PRO A 84 31.31 -22.79 11.40
N ILE A 85 30.25 -23.48 11.83
CA ILE A 85 30.37 -24.87 12.26
C ILE A 85 30.65 -25.67 10.98
N GLN A 86 31.85 -26.25 10.92
CA GLN A 86 32.26 -27.10 9.82
C GLN A 86 31.72 -28.51 10.02
N ASP A 87 31.45 -29.18 8.91
CA ASP A 87 31.17 -30.61 8.92
C ASP A 87 32.46 -31.32 9.33
N ASP A 88 32.39 -32.10 10.40
CA ASP A 88 33.52 -32.80 11.01
C ASP A 88 33.35 -34.29 10.70
N GLU A 89 34.35 -34.94 10.09
CA GLU A 89 34.23 -36.34 9.67
C GLU A 89 34.18 -37.31 10.87
N GLU A 90 34.78 -36.96 12.00
CA GLU A 90 34.80 -37.80 13.21
C GLU A 90 33.52 -37.63 14.04
N LEU A 91 33.06 -36.39 14.22
CA LEU A 91 31.87 -36.06 15.01
C LEU A 91 30.57 -36.14 14.20
N GLY A 92 30.64 -36.04 12.87
CA GLY A 92 29.49 -35.99 11.98
C GLY A 92 28.50 -34.87 12.36
N SER A 93 27.21 -35.22 12.39
CA SER A 93 26.16 -34.30 12.84
C SER A 93 26.27 -33.91 14.33
N SER A 94 27.07 -34.62 15.13
CA SER A 94 27.23 -34.35 16.56
C SER A 94 27.97 -33.07 16.89
N ASN A 95 28.69 -32.51 15.90
CA ASN A 95 29.29 -31.18 16.03
C ASN A 95 28.23 -30.04 16.04
N PHE A 96 27.01 -30.33 15.57
CA PHE A 96 25.93 -29.35 15.52
C PHE A 96 25.06 -29.43 16.78
N PRO A 97 24.73 -28.27 17.41
CA PRO A 97 23.80 -28.26 18.52
C PRO A 97 22.38 -28.61 18.06
N VAL A 98 21.59 -29.17 18.98
CA VAL A 98 20.19 -29.49 18.71
C VAL A 98 19.34 -28.22 18.80
N VAL A 99 18.63 -27.89 17.71
CA VAL A 99 17.82 -26.68 17.57
C VAL A 99 16.34 -27.03 17.47
N LEU A 100 15.54 -26.40 18.32
CA LEU A 100 14.08 -26.43 18.25
C LEU A 100 13.58 -25.24 17.41
N VAL A 101 12.67 -25.49 16.46
CA VAL A 101 11.93 -24.47 15.72
C VAL A 101 10.49 -24.48 16.22
N GLN A 102 10.01 -23.41 16.84
CA GLN A 102 8.61 -23.28 17.27
C GLN A 102 7.83 -22.40 16.29
N ILE A 103 6.69 -22.92 15.84
CA ILE A 103 5.75 -22.21 14.95
C ILE A 103 4.37 -22.18 15.61
N PRO A 104 4.03 -21.12 16.39
CA PRO A 104 2.68 -20.95 16.90
C PRO A 104 1.70 -20.57 15.78
N MET A 105 0.56 -21.26 15.72
CA MET A 105 -0.48 -21.05 14.71
C MET A 105 -1.85 -20.85 15.36
N PHE A 106 -2.66 -19.98 14.74
CA PHE A 106 -4.05 -19.78 15.14
C PHE A 106 -4.93 -19.36 13.94
N ASN A 107 -5.67 -20.32 13.37
CA ASN A 107 -6.54 -20.13 12.20
C ASN A 107 -5.80 -19.55 10.97
N GLU A 108 -4.54 -19.93 10.77
CA GLU A 108 -3.62 -19.37 9.76
C GLU A 108 -3.74 -20.06 8.39
N ARG A 109 -4.95 -20.03 7.83
CA ARG A 109 -5.31 -20.76 6.61
C ARG A 109 -4.43 -20.43 5.39
N GLU A 110 -4.07 -19.17 5.21
CA GLU A 110 -3.43 -18.71 3.97
C GLU A 110 -1.90 -18.92 3.99
N VAL A 111 -1.30 -19.04 5.18
CA VAL A 111 0.16 -19.00 5.35
C VAL A 111 0.77 -20.28 5.94
N TYR A 112 -0.04 -21.19 6.51
CA TYR A 112 0.48 -22.40 7.21
C TYR A 112 1.47 -23.22 6.37
N LYS A 113 1.16 -23.45 5.08
CA LYS A 113 1.96 -24.27 4.18
C LYS A 113 3.31 -23.65 3.88
N LEU A 114 3.33 -22.34 3.64
CA LEU A 114 4.57 -21.59 3.37
C LEU A 114 5.46 -21.55 4.60
N SER A 115 4.89 -21.33 5.78
CA SER A 115 5.63 -21.28 7.04
C SER A 115 6.23 -22.64 7.42
N ILE A 116 5.42 -23.71 7.41
CA ILE A 116 5.91 -25.07 7.69
C ILE A 116 6.95 -25.49 6.66
N GLY A 117 6.71 -25.19 5.38
CA GLY A 117 7.65 -25.50 4.30
C GLY A 117 8.98 -24.78 4.44
N SER A 118 8.97 -23.49 4.78
CA SER A 118 10.19 -22.69 4.95
C SER A 118 11.00 -23.15 6.17
N ALA A 119 10.33 -23.44 7.29
CA ALA A 119 10.99 -24.01 8.46
C ALA A 119 11.58 -25.41 8.20
N SER A 120 10.88 -26.23 7.41
CA SER A 120 11.33 -27.58 7.00
C SER A 120 12.47 -27.54 5.98
N GLY A 121 12.67 -26.40 5.31
CA GLY A 121 13.75 -26.17 4.34
C GLY A 121 15.02 -25.57 4.94
N LEU A 122 15.11 -25.40 6.26
CA LEU A 122 16.31 -24.90 6.93
C LEU A 122 17.48 -25.87 6.74
N SER A 123 18.64 -25.35 6.33
CA SER A 123 19.88 -26.11 6.16
C SER A 123 20.51 -26.39 7.53
N TRP A 124 20.12 -27.51 8.12
CA TRP A 124 20.65 -28.04 9.37
C TRP A 124 20.58 -29.57 9.35
N PRO A 125 21.46 -30.31 10.06
CA PRO A 125 21.35 -31.76 10.12
C PRO A 125 19.97 -32.19 10.67
N SER A 126 19.30 -33.10 9.96
CA SER A 126 17.90 -33.49 10.25
C SER A 126 17.72 -34.13 11.63
N ASP A 127 18.74 -34.80 12.16
CA ASP A 127 18.78 -35.37 13.51
C ASP A 127 19.03 -34.31 14.60
N ARG A 128 19.48 -33.11 14.20
CA ARG A 128 19.76 -31.96 15.08
C ARG A 128 18.73 -30.84 14.96
N LEU A 129 17.70 -31.02 14.14
CA LEU A 129 16.61 -30.08 13.96
C LEU A 129 15.29 -30.70 14.44
N VAL A 130 14.55 -29.98 15.28
CA VAL A 130 13.20 -30.39 15.70
C VAL A 130 12.24 -29.26 15.35
N ILE A 131 11.26 -29.53 14.49
CA ILE A 131 10.21 -28.56 14.16
C ILE A 131 8.99 -28.85 15.03
N GLN A 132 8.49 -27.86 15.74
CA GLN A 132 7.34 -27.95 16.63
C GLN A 132 6.27 -26.95 16.19
N VAL A 133 5.21 -27.47 15.57
CA VAL A 133 4.03 -26.67 15.20
C VAL A 133 3.07 -26.69 16.38
N LEU A 134 2.80 -25.52 16.95
CA LEU A 134 1.95 -25.32 18.12
C LEU A 134 0.61 -24.74 17.66
N ASP A 135 -0.38 -25.60 17.41
CA ASP A 135 -1.64 -25.19 16.81
C ASP A 135 -2.75 -25.00 17.85
N ASP A 136 -3.14 -23.73 18.00
CA ASP A 136 -4.26 -23.29 18.85
C ASP A 136 -5.56 -23.08 18.04
N SER A 137 -5.59 -23.43 16.75
CA SER A 137 -6.72 -23.19 15.85
C SER A 137 -8.02 -23.75 16.39
N THR A 138 -9.08 -22.95 16.28
CA THR A 138 -10.45 -23.33 16.64
C THR A 138 -11.26 -23.80 15.43
N ASP A 139 -10.83 -23.43 14.22
CA ASP A 139 -11.43 -23.92 12.97
C ASP A 139 -10.96 -25.37 12.70
N PRO A 140 -11.88 -26.36 12.71
CA PRO A 140 -11.52 -27.77 12.48
C PRO A 140 -10.88 -28.01 11.11
N THR A 141 -11.30 -27.28 10.08
CA THR A 141 -10.75 -27.41 8.73
C THR A 141 -9.31 -26.92 8.68
N VAL A 142 -9.02 -25.77 9.31
CA VAL A 142 -7.64 -25.26 9.39
C VAL A 142 -6.75 -26.21 10.17
N LYS A 143 -7.24 -26.71 11.31
CA LYS A 143 -6.53 -27.69 12.14
C LYS A 143 -6.15 -28.94 11.35
N GLN A 144 -7.08 -29.50 10.58
CA GLN A 144 -6.82 -30.65 9.71
C GLN A 144 -5.79 -30.33 8.62
N MET A 145 -5.87 -29.15 7.99
CA MET A 145 -4.91 -28.74 6.97
C MET A 145 -3.48 -28.63 7.52
N VAL A 146 -3.30 -28.05 8.70
CA VAL A 146 -2.01 -27.92 9.39
C VAL A 146 -1.45 -29.29 9.74
N GLU A 147 -2.28 -30.18 10.31
CA GLU A 147 -1.89 -31.54 10.67
C GLU A 147 -1.44 -32.36 9.45
N MET A 148 -2.20 -32.32 8.35
CA MET A 148 -1.85 -33.01 7.10
C MET A 148 -0.53 -32.52 6.51
N GLU A 149 -0.26 -31.21 6.55
CA GLU A 149 1.02 -30.68 6.06
C GLU A 149 2.18 -31.11 6.97
N CYS A 150 1.98 -31.17 8.30
CA CYS A 150 2.97 -31.72 9.21
C CYS A 150 3.26 -33.21 8.90
N GLN A 151 2.22 -34.02 8.69
CA GLN A 151 2.37 -35.43 8.32
C GLN A 151 3.11 -35.60 6.99
N ARG A 152 2.86 -34.72 6.01
CA ARG A 152 3.54 -34.71 4.73
C ARG A 152 5.04 -34.42 4.85
N TRP A 153 5.46 -33.52 5.75
CA TRP A 153 6.88 -33.28 5.99
C TRP A 153 7.52 -34.39 6.82
N ALA A 154 6.78 -34.96 7.78
CA ALA A 154 7.22 -36.12 8.54
C ALA A 154 7.51 -37.33 7.62
N SER A 155 6.67 -37.58 6.61
CA SER A 155 6.89 -38.69 5.65
C SER A 155 8.12 -38.50 4.75
N LYS A 156 8.67 -37.28 4.68
CA LYS A 156 9.94 -36.98 4.01
C LYS A 156 11.16 -37.11 4.93
N GLY A 157 10.98 -37.60 6.15
CA GLY A 157 12.06 -37.77 7.13
C GLY A 157 12.41 -36.50 7.92
N ILE A 158 11.61 -35.43 7.83
CA ILE A 158 11.80 -34.24 8.67
C ILE A 158 11.24 -34.51 10.08
N ASN A 159 12.01 -34.21 11.11
CA ASN A 159 11.57 -34.34 12.49
C ASN A 159 10.62 -33.19 12.89
N ILE A 160 9.37 -33.30 12.47
CA ILE A 160 8.29 -32.36 12.74
C ILE A 160 7.28 -32.93 13.74
N ARG A 161 6.86 -32.10 14.69
CA ARG A 161 5.95 -32.43 15.80
C ARG A 161 4.78 -31.47 15.77
N TYR A 162 3.62 -31.98 15.36
CA TYR A 162 2.36 -31.29 15.50
C TYR A 162 1.86 -31.40 16.95
N GLN A 163 1.54 -30.28 17.58
CA GLN A 163 1.14 -30.22 18.98
C GLN A 163 -0.08 -29.33 19.16
N ILE A 164 -1.04 -29.84 19.91
CA ILE A 164 -2.27 -29.12 20.29
C ILE A 164 -2.38 -29.11 21.82
N ARG A 165 -3.18 -28.19 22.34
CA ARG A 165 -3.52 -28.10 23.77
C ARG A 165 -5.02 -27.90 23.96
N GLU A 166 -5.51 -28.27 25.13
CA GLU A 166 -6.96 -28.26 25.42
C GLU A 166 -7.51 -26.85 25.65
N ASN A 167 -6.72 -25.97 26.28
CA ASN A 167 -7.12 -24.59 26.55
C ASN A 167 -6.12 -23.60 25.96
N ARG A 168 -6.62 -22.42 25.60
CA ARG A 168 -5.83 -21.34 25.00
C ARG A 168 -5.37 -20.29 26.02
N VAL A 169 -5.23 -20.69 27.29
CA VAL A 169 -4.81 -19.77 28.35
C VAL A 169 -3.42 -19.22 28.01
N GLY A 170 -3.28 -17.90 28.10
CA GLY A 170 -2.04 -17.19 27.78
C GLY A 170 -1.69 -17.10 26.29
N TYR A 171 -2.61 -17.45 25.38
CA TYR A 171 -2.45 -17.32 23.93
C TYR A 171 -1.07 -17.85 23.45
N LYS A 172 -0.35 -17.11 22.59
CA LYS A 172 0.98 -17.47 22.08
C LYS A 172 1.97 -17.81 23.19
N ALA A 173 2.02 -17.02 24.27
CA ALA A 173 2.92 -17.25 25.40
C ALA A 173 2.68 -18.62 26.06
N GLY A 174 1.41 -18.97 26.26
CA GLY A 174 1.01 -20.26 26.81
C GLY A 174 1.35 -21.42 25.86
N ALA A 175 1.15 -21.25 24.56
CA ALA A 175 1.50 -22.27 23.56
C ALA A 175 3.01 -22.54 23.55
N LEU A 176 3.84 -21.49 23.52
CA LEU A 176 5.30 -21.60 23.58
C LEU A 176 5.78 -22.24 24.89
N LYS A 177 5.15 -21.88 26.02
CA LYS A 177 5.43 -22.46 27.35
C LYS A 177 5.16 -23.96 27.40
N GLU A 178 3.99 -24.41 26.93
CA GLU A 178 3.66 -25.83 26.90
C GLU A 178 4.55 -26.59 25.89
N GLY A 179 4.88 -25.96 24.76
CA GLY A 179 5.82 -26.50 23.78
C GLY A 179 7.19 -26.84 24.39
N LEU A 180 7.73 -25.94 25.23
CA LEU A 180 9.03 -26.15 25.89
C LEU A 180 9.04 -27.27 26.96
N LYS A 181 7.88 -27.71 27.44
CA LYS A 181 7.79 -28.80 28.44
C LYS A 181 7.88 -30.19 27.84
N ARG A 182 7.75 -30.33 26.51
CA ARG A 182 7.73 -31.64 25.84
C ARG A 182 9.06 -32.37 26.04
N SER A 183 9.00 -33.69 26.23
CA SER A 183 10.17 -34.52 26.58
C SER A 183 11.32 -34.40 25.58
N TYR A 184 11.00 -34.35 24.29
CA TYR A 184 12.00 -34.20 23.21
C TYR A 184 12.71 -32.84 23.21
N VAL A 185 12.16 -31.81 23.87
CA VAL A 185 12.80 -30.49 23.96
C VAL A 185 13.93 -30.46 24.98
N LYS A 186 13.98 -31.41 25.91
CA LYS A 186 15.01 -31.46 26.97
C LYS A 186 16.44 -31.54 26.44
N HIS A 187 16.62 -32.05 25.23
CA HIS A 187 17.91 -32.19 24.56
C HIS A 187 18.23 -31.01 23.62
N CYS A 188 17.31 -30.07 23.43
CA CYS A 188 17.53 -28.89 22.62
C CYS A 188 18.32 -27.84 23.40
N GLU A 189 19.31 -27.22 22.76
CA GLU A 189 20.12 -26.16 23.36
C GLU A 189 19.57 -24.77 23.01
N TYR A 190 19.03 -24.65 21.80
CA TYR A 190 18.51 -23.42 21.22
C TYR A 190 17.08 -23.59 20.75
N VAL A 191 16.30 -22.52 20.82
CA VAL A 191 14.95 -22.44 20.26
C VAL A 191 14.82 -21.21 19.39
N VAL A 192 14.36 -21.38 18.15
CA VAL A 192 13.96 -20.29 17.26
C VAL A 192 12.43 -20.23 17.20
N ILE A 193 11.90 -19.01 17.19
CA ILE A 193 10.46 -18.77 17.08
C ILE A 193 10.20 -18.11 15.73
N PHE A 194 9.29 -18.69 14.94
CA PHE A 194 8.76 -18.09 13.73
C PHE A 194 7.24 -18.00 13.82
N ASP A 195 6.69 -16.81 13.61
CA ASP A 195 5.24 -16.65 13.42
C ASP A 195 4.80 -17.30 12.11
N ALA A 196 3.50 -17.60 12.00
CA ALA A 196 2.94 -18.36 10.88
C ALA A 196 3.06 -17.68 9.51
N ASP A 197 3.40 -16.39 9.45
CA ASP A 197 3.65 -15.65 8.20
C ASP A 197 5.14 -15.48 7.87
N PHE A 198 6.04 -16.04 8.70
CA PHE A 198 7.48 -15.90 8.52
C PHE A 198 8.07 -17.01 7.67
N GLN A 199 8.94 -16.60 6.73
CA GLN A 199 9.60 -17.50 5.80
C GLN A 199 11.13 -17.28 5.89
N PRO A 200 11.84 -18.05 6.75
CA PRO A 200 13.29 -17.97 6.83
C PRO A 200 13.96 -18.58 5.60
N GLU A 201 15.10 -18.02 5.21
CA GLU A 201 15.95 -18.59 4.17
C GLU A 201 16.69 -19.84 4.70
N PRO A 202 17.07 -20.80 3.81
CA PRO A 202 17.71 -22.05 4.23
C PRO A 202 18.98 -21.87 5.08
N ASP A 203 19.76 -20.82 4.83
CA ASP A 203 21.02 -20.53 5.52
C ASP A 203 20.84 -19.87 6.91
N PHE A 204 19.60 -19.62 7.35
CA PHE A 204 19.30 -18.85 8.56
C PHE A 204 20.02 -19.36 9.80
N LEU A 205 19.96 -20.68 10.08
CA LEU A 205 20.60 -21.28 11.25
C LEU A 205 22.13 -21.25 11.14
N ARG A 206 22.69 -21.58 9.97
CA ARG A 206 24.14 -21.54 9.72
C ARG A 206 24.74 -20.15 9.94
N ARG A 207 23.98 -19.09 9.68
CA ARG A 207 24.44 -17.69 9.87
C ARG A 207 24.25 -17.14 11.27
N SER A 208 23.44 -17.78 12.11
CA SER A 208 23.03 -17.23 13.42
C SER A 208 23.49 -18.06 14.61
N ILE A 209 23.39 -19.40 14.55
CA ILE A 209 23.78 -20.31 15.63
C ILE A 209 25.25 -20.18 16.04
N PRO A 210 26.23 -20.01 15.12
CA PRO A 210 27.64 -19.88 15.51
C PRO A 210 27.90 -18.74 16.51
N PHE A 211 27.15 -17.64 16.43
CA PHE A 211 27.26 -16.56 17.42
C PHE A 211 26.87 -17.02 18.82
N LEU A 212 25.87 -17.89 18.96
CA LEU A 212 25.46 -18.43 20.26
C LEU A 212 26.45 -19.47 20.77
N VAL A 213 26.94 -20.36 19.91
CA VAL A 213 27.90 -21.42 20.29
C VAL A 213 29.18 -20.80 20.85
N HIS A 214 29.78 -19.86 20.10
CA HIS A 214 31.09 -19.30 20.46
C HIS A 214 31.04 -18.19 21.52
N ASN A 215 29.85 -17.73 21.90
CA ASN A 215 29.68 -16.63 22.86
C ASN A 215 28.64 -17.01 23.94
N PRO A 216 29.08 -17.63 25.06
CA PRO A 216 28.17 -18.22 26.05
C PRO A 216 27.29 -17.21 26.78
N ASN A 217 27.66 -15.91 26.78
CA ASN A 217 26.88 -14.84 27.43
C ASN A 217 25.74 -14.28 26.56
N ILE A 218 25.63 -14.72 25.30
CA ILE A 218 24.53 -14.32 24.40
C ILE A 218 23.33 -15.22 24.66
N ALA A 219 22.19 -14.61 24.96
CA ALA A 219 20.90 -15.30 25.11
C ALA A 219 20.07 -15.28 23.83
N LEU A 220 20.13 -14.19 23.07
CA LEU A 220 19.26 -13.95 21.92
C LEU A 220 20.09 -13.45 20.73
N VAL A 221 19.87 -14.06 19.58
CA VAL A 221 20.24 -13.53 18.25
C VAL A 221 18.96 -13.21 17.50
N GLN A 222 18.75 -11.95 17.11
CA GLN A 222 17.56 -11.48 16.38
C GLN A 222 17.93 -11.13 14.95
N ALA A 223 17.16 -11.65 13.99
CA ALA A 223 17.23 -11.28 12.57
C ALA A 223 16.28 -10.12 12.25
N ARG A 224 16.58 -9.42 11.15
CA ARG A 224 15.74 -8.36 10.59
C ARG A 224 14.52 -8.92 9.88
N TRP A 225 13.40 -8.22 9.94
CA TRP A 225 12.22 -8.54 9.14
C TRP A 225 12.32 -7.86 7.77
N ARG A 226 11.90 -8.59 6.72
CA ARG A 226 11.76 -8.06 5.37
C ARG A 226 10.32 -8.24 4.92
N PHE A 227 9.67 -7.16 4.54
CA PHE A 227 8.25 -7.19 4.18
C PHE A 227 8.08 -7.54 2.71
N VAL A 228 7.21 -8.50 2.40
CA VAL A 228 6.95 -8.94 1.02
C VAL A 228 5.84 -8.16 0.33
N ASN A 229 5.02 -7.44 1.09
CA ASN A 229 3.87 -6.67 0.62
C ASN A 229 3.95 -5.17 0.94
N SER A 230 5.16 -4.64 1.13
CA SER A 230 5.41 -3.19 1.34
C SER A 230 4.93 -2.30 0.20
N ASP A 231 4.72 -2.89 -0.98
CA ASP A 231 4.39 -2.22 -2.22
C ASP A 231 2.92 -2.47 -2.62
N GLU A 232 2.15 -3.16 -1.77
CA GLU A 232 0.74 -3.50 -2.00
C GLU A 232 -0.19 -2.28 -1.92
N CYS A 233 0.05 -1.35 -0.98
CA CYS A 233 -0.71 -0.11 -0.88
C CYS A 233 0.04 0.95 -0.04
N LEU A 234 -0.44 2.20 -0.04
CA LEU A 234 0.18 3.28 0.73
C LEU A 234 0.27 2.97 2.24
N LEU A 235 -0.72 2.25 2.80
CA LEU A 235 -0.70 1.81 4.20
C LEU A 235 0.46 0.87 4.50
N THR A 236 0.72 -0.14 3.66
CA THR A 236 1.84 -1.06 3.87
C THR A 236 3.17 -0.36 3.63
N ARG A 237 3.23 0.62 2.72
CA ARG A 237 4.41 1.45 2.53
C ARG A 237 4.74 2.33 3.74
N MET A 238 3.74 3.00 4.31
CA MET A 238 3.90 3.81 5.53
C MET A 238 4.34 2.96 6.74
N GLN A 239 3.83 1.73 6.85
CA GLN A 239 4.24 0.80 7.89
C GLN A 239 5.70 0.38 7.77
N GLU A 240 6.16 0.08 6.56
CA GLU A 240 7.57 -0.20 6.29
C GLU A 240 8.45 0.98 6.76
N MET A 241 8.08 2.21 6.40
CA MET A 241 8.84 3.40 6.82
C MET A 241 9.02 3.47 8.35
N SER A 242 7.95 3.24 9.10
CA SER A 242 8.00 3.25 10.57
C SER A 242 8.82 2.08 11.14
N LEU A 243 8.74 0.89 10.55
CA LEU A 243 9.43 -0.31 11.03
C LEU A 243 10.91 -0.37 10.65
N ASP A 244 11.29 0.19 9.51
CA ASP A 244 12.68 0.15 9.06
C ASP A 244 13.60 1.03 9.90
N TYR A 245 13.11 2.14 10.46
CA TYR A 245 13.86 2.88 11.48
C TYR A 245 14.09 2.02 12.73
N HIS A 246 13.06 1.31 13.20
CA HIS A 246 13.17 0.43 14.37
C HIS A 246 14.25 -0.65 14.16
N PHE A 247 14.28 -1.30 13.00
CA PHE A 247 15.25 -2.33 12.70
C PHE A 247 16.65 -1.79 12.42
N THR A 248 16.77 -0.77 11.57
CA THR A 248 18.06 -0.28 11.09
C THR A 248 18.81 0.54 12.15
N VAL A 249 18.06 1.22 13.03
CA VAL A 249 18.62 2.12 14.04
C VAL A 249 18.37 1.59 15.46
N GLU A 250 17.11 1.44 15.89
CA GLU A 250 16.84 1.17 17.31
C GLU A 250 17.40 -0.19 17.80
N GLN A 251 17.23 -1.26 17.02
CA GLN A 251 17.74 -2.59 17.39
C GLN A 251 19.27 -2.66 17.31
N GLU A 252 19.86 -2.09 16.25
CA GLU A 252 21.31 -2.06 16.04
C GLU A 252 22.02 -1.25 17.15
N VAL A 253 21.50 -0.05 17.49
CA VAL A 253 22.03 0.76 18.60
C VAL A 253 21.85 0.02 19.92
N GLY A 254 20.66 -0.55 20.18
CA GLY A 254 20.41 -1.31 21.40
C GLY A 254 21.36 -2.50 21.58
N SER A 255 21.62 -3.25 20.51
CA SER A 255 22.56 -4.37 20.52
C SER A 255 24.01 -3.91 20.73
N SER A 256 24.44 -2.86 20.02
CA SER A 256 25.83 -2.40 20.05
C SER A 256 26.21 -1.69 21.35
N THR A 257 25.35 -0.82 21.89
CA THR A 257 25.68 0.00 23.07
C THR A 257 25.27 -0.63 24.39
N HIS A 258 24.13 -1.31 24.41
CA HIS A 258 23.53 -1.80 25.65
C HIS A 258 23.46 -3.33 25.72
N ALA A 259 23.81 -4.04 24.64
CA ALA A 259 23.60 -5.47 24.50
C ALA A 259 22.15 -5.88 24.82
N PHE A 260 21.18 -5.03 24.47
CA PHE A 260 19.75 -5.24 24.69
C PHE A 260 18.87 -4.40 23.78
N PHE A 261 17.83 -5.05 23.32
CA PHE A 261 16.67 -4.53 22.64
C PHE A 261 15.48 -5.43 23.01
N GLY A 262 14.25 -4.99 22.75
CA GLY A 262 13.08 -5.86 22.93
C GLY A 262 13.08 -6.98 21.88
N PHE A 263 12.86 -8.22 22.28
CA PHE A 263 12.64 -9.32 21.34
C PHE A 263 11.36 -9.03 20.54
N ASN A 264 11.39 -9.21 19.21
CA ASN A 264 10.25 -8.87 18.35
C ASN A 264 9.17 -9.96 18.32
N GLY A 265 9.31 -11.00 19.15
CA GLY A 265 8.38 -12.12 19.23
C GLY A 265 8.58 -13.22 18.18
N THR A 266 9.43 -13.01 17.18
CA THR A 266 9.69 -13.94 16.06
C THR A 266 11.02 -13.62 15.38
N ALA A 267 11.50 -14.51 14.51
CA ALA A 267 12.77 -14.44 13.78
C ALA A 267 13.99 -14.25 14.70
N GLY A 268 13.93 -14.83 15.91
CA GLY A 268 15.04 -14.78 16.86
C GLY A 268 15.29 -16.14 17.50
N ILE A 269 16.57 -16.42 17.72
CA ILE A 269 17.07 -17.65 18.33
C ILE A 269 17.45 -17.36 19.77
N TRP A 270 16.83 -18.11 20.68
CA TRP A 270 17.09 -18.07 22.09
C TRP A 270 17.91 -19.27 22.55
N ARG A 271 18.84 -19.03 23.47
CA ARG A 271 19.39 -20.08 24.33
C ARG A 271 18.31 -20.53 25.32
N ILE A 272 17.96 -21.81 25.33
CA ILE A 272 16.92 -22.35 26.21
C ILE A 272 17.29 -22.15 27.69
N ALA A 273 18.57 -22.29 28.04
CA ALA A 273 19.05 -21.99 29.40
C ALA A 273 18.73 -20.56 29.86
N ALA A 274 18.84 -19.57 28.96
CA ALA A 274 18.51 -18.18 29.28
C ALA A 274 17.00 -17.98 29.48
N ILE A 275 16.16 -18.66 28.69
CA ILE A 275 14.70 -18.68 28.89
C ILE A 275 14.38 -19.25 30.28
N ASN A 276 14.98 -20.39 30.63
CA ASN A 276 14.76 -21.06 31.91
C ASN A 276 15.21 -20.19 33.09
N GLU A 277 16.40 -19.57 33.02
CA GLU A 277 16.90 -18.70 34.08
C GLU A 277 16.06 -17.42 34.25
N ALA A 278 15.47 -16.91 33.17
CA ALA A 278 14.54 -15.79 33.20
C ALA A 278 13.16 -16.18 33.78
N GLY A 279 12.88 -17.48 33.98
CA GLY A 279 11.61 -17.99 34.49
C GLY A 279 10.58 -18.33 33.41
N GLY A 280 11.01 -18.58 32.18
CA GLY A 280 10.18 -19.01 31.06
C GLY A 280 9.31 -17.91 30.43
N TRP A 281 8.39 -18.33 29.56
CA TRP A 281 7.34 -17.47 29.01
C TRP A 281 6.29 -17.15 30.07
N LYS A 282 5.92 -15.86 30.15
CA LYS A 282 4.88 -15.35 31.05
C LYS A 282 3.81 -14.65 30.24
N ASP A 283 2.55 -14.91 30.59
CA ASP A 283 1.34 -14.45 29.91
C ASP A 283 0.64 -13.28 30.65
N ARG A 284 1.34 -12.64 31.58
CA ARG A 284 0.80 -11.52 32.39
C ARG A 284 0.50 -10.23 31.61
N THR A 285 0.90 -10.17 30.34
CA THR A 285 0.71 -9.06 29.40
C THR A 285 0.66 -9.61 27.97
N THR A 286 0.17 -8.82 27.01
CA THR A 286 0.11 -9.15 25.57
C THR A 286 1.47 -9.08 24.82
N VAL A 287 2.57 -8.86 25.56
CA VAL A 287 3.95 -8.74 25.05
C VAL A 287 4.89 -9.67 25.82
N GLU A 288 4.62 -10.97 25.73
CA GLU A 288 5.42 -12.01 26.39
C GLU A 288 6.89 -12.01 25.97
N ASP A 289 7.12 -11.58 24.73
CA ASP A 289 8.41 -11.44 24.07
C ASP A 289 9.28 -10.37 24.74
N MET A 290 8.74 -9.17 24.92
CA MET A 290 9.39 -8.06 25.59
C MET A 290 9.59 -8.36 27.08
N ASP A 291 8.63 -9.02 27.73
CA ASP A 291 8.76 -9.43 29.13
C ASP A 291 9.96 -10.38 29.32
N LEU A 292 10.05 -11.42 28.49
CA LEU A 292 11.18 -12.35 28.51
C LEU A 292 12.51 -11.63 28.25
N ALA A 293 12.54 -10.73 27.26
CA ALA A 293 13.71 -9.92 26.93
C ALA A 293 14.19 -9.10 28.15
N VAL A 294 13.30 -8.37 28.82
CA VAL A 294 13.66 -7.57 30.00
C VAL A 294 14.16 -8.47 31.12
N ARG A 295 13.46 -9.56 31.45
CA ARG A 295 13.86 -10.48 32.52
C ARG A 295 15.21 -11.13 32.26
N ALA A 296 15.46 -11.63 31.05
CA ALA A 296 16.75 -12.19 30.68
C ALA A 296 17.88 -11.15 30.78
N SER A 297 17.63 -9.91 30.34
CA SER A 297 18.64 -8.84 30.47
C SER A 297 18.91 -8.48 31.94
N LEU A 298 17.90 -8.51 32.80
CA LEU A 298 18.04 -8.33 34.25
C LEU A 298 18.80 -9.48 34.94
N ARG A 299 18.98 -10.61 34.26
CA ARG A 299 19.87 -11.70 34.68
C ARG A 299 21.31 -11.55 34.16
N GLY A 300 21.58 -10.54 33.32
CA GLY A 300 22.91 -10.24 32.79
C GLY A 300 23.16 -10.77 31.38
N TRP A 301 22.17 -11.41 30.75
CA TRP A 301 22.27 -11.92 29.39
C TRP A 301 22.37 -10.79 28.35
N LYS A 302 23.11 -11.06 27.27
CA LYS A 302 23.36 -10.14 26.15
C LYS A 302 22.57 -10.53 24.92
N PHE A 303 22.11 -9.54 24.16
CA PHE A 303 21.39 -9.75 22.89
C PHE A 303 22.18 -9.20 21.70
N LEU A 304 22.17 -9.98 20.62
CA LEU A 304 22.81 -9.67 19.36
C LEU A 304 21.75 -9.46 18.27
N TYR A 305 21.82 -8.34 17.58
CA TYR A 305 21.02 -8.08 16.39
C TYR A 305 21.87 -8.31 15.14
N LEU A 306 21.31 -9.00 14.13
CA LEU A 306 21.95 -9.27 12.84
C LEU A 306 21.13 -8.60 11.73
N GLY A 307 21.39 -7.32 11.45
CA GLY A 307 20.66 -6.56 10.43
C GLY A 307 20.77 -7.11 9.00
N ASP A 308 21.87 -7.80 8.68
CA ASP A 308 22.13 -8.41 7.37
C ASP A 308 21.44 -9.79 7.19
N LEU A 309 20.92 -10.38 8.28
CA LEU A 309 20.15 -11.62 8.24
C LEU A 309 18.67 -11.25 8.22
N GLN A 310 17.98 -11.56 7.12
CA GLN A 310 16.61 -11.12 6.88
C GLN A 310 15.66 -12.31 6.83
N VAL A 311 14.45 -12.15 7.37
CA VAL A 311 13.37 -13.13 7.31
C VAL A 311 12.13 -12.45 6.72
N LYS A 312 11.54 -13.08 5.70
CA LYS A 312 10.36 -12.55 4.99
C LYS A 312 9.13 -12.61 5.89
N SER A 313 8.29 -11.57 5.87
CA SER A 313 7.03 -11.48 6.62
C SER A 313 6.00 -10.57 5.94
N GLU A 314 4.76 -10.59 6.42
CA GLU A 314 3.64 -9.80 5.87
C GLU A 314 3.18 -8.67 6.80
N LEU A 315 3.00 -7.48 6.22
CA LEU A 315 2.37 -6.33 6.85
C LEU A 315 0.84 -6.45 6.79
N PRO A 316 0.09 -5.99 7.81
CA PRO A 316 -1.36 -5.90 7.72
C PRO A 316 -1.76 -4.87 6.65
N SER A 317 -2.41 -5.33 5.58
CA SER A 317 -2.83 -4.47 4.47
C SER A 317 -4.19 -3.80 4.67
N THR A 318 -4.85 -4.04 5.81
CA THR A 318 -6.11 -3.37 6.18
C THR A 318 -5.93 -2.47 7.39
N PHE A 319 -6.54 -1.28 7.36
CA PHE A 319 -6.43 -0.33 8.47
C PHE A 319 -6.96 -0.90 9.80
N ARG A 320 -8.04 -1.70 9.75
CA ARG A 320 -8.58 -2.39 10.93
C ARG A 320 -7.54 -3.32 11.56
N ALA A 321 -6.90 -4.18 10.77
CA ALA A 321 -5.88 -5.11 11.24
C ALA A 321 -4.67 -4.35 11.83
N PHE A 322 -4.24 -3.29 11.14
CA PHE A 322 -3.14 -2.45 11.61
C PHE A 322 -3.46 -1.77 12.96
N ARG A 323 -4.66 -1.20 13.15
CA ARG A 323 -5.06 -0.60 14.44
C ARG A 323 -5.02 -1.59 15.60
N PHE A 324 -5.48 -2.83 15.41
CA PHE A 324 -5.40 -3.86 16.44
C PHE A 324 -3.95 -4.24 16.78
N GLN A 325 -3.09 -4.35 15.76
CA GLN A 325 -1.67 -4.60 15.97
C GLN A 325 -1.02 -3.45 16.77
N GLN A 326 -1.26 -2.21 16.37
CA GLN A 326 -0.69 -1.01 17.02
C GLN A 326 -1.22 -0.82 18.44
N HIS A 327 -2.49 -1.17 18.70
CA HIS A 327 -3.04 -1.21 20.04
C HIS A 327 -2.26 -2.17 20.94
N ARG A 328 -2.04 -3.43 20.50
CA ARG A 328 -1.27 -4.41 21.28
C ARG A 328 0.17 -3.93 21.52
N TRP A 329 0.82 -3.40 20.48
CA TRP A 329 2.21 -2.94 20.54
C TRP A 329 2.43 -1.66 21.35
N SER A 330 1.36 -0.92 21.69
CA SER A 330 1.45 0.26 22.55
C SER A 330 0.94 -0.02 23.97
N CYS A 331 -0.16 -0.75 24.08
CA CYS A 331 -0.78 -1.12 25.36
C CYS A 331 0.09 -2.12 26.14
N GLY A 332 0.59 -3.15 25.47
CA GLY A 332 1.39 -4.20 26.08
C GLY A 332 2.65 -3.66 26.76
N PRO A 333 3.52 -2.91 26.08
CA PRO A 333 4.74 -2.36 26.68
C PRO A 333 4.46 -1.38 27.82
N ALA A 334 3.38 -0.59 27.73
CA ALA A 334 2.97 0.32 28.81
C ALA A 334 2.53 -0.44 30.08
N ASN A 335 1.73 -1.49 29.92
CA ASN A 335 1.33 -2.37 31.02
C ASN A 335 2.55 -3.10 31.62
N LEU A 336 3.43 -3.62 30.76
CA LEU A 336 4.67 -4.27 31.18
C LEU A 336 5.56 -3.30 31.96
N PHE A 337 5.69 -2.05 31.52
CA PHE A 337 6.49 -1.03 32.20
C PHE A 337 6.00 -0.84 33.64
N ARG A 338 4.70 -0.63 33.83
CA ARG A 338 4.08 -0.51 35.17
C ARG A 338 4.39 -1.73 36.04
N LYS A 339 4.29 -2.94 35.49
CA LYS A 339 4.53 -4.19 36.23
C LYS A 339 6.01 -4.43 36.55
N MET A 340 6.94 -3.96 35.71
CA MET A 340 8.37 -4.26 35.80
C MET A 340 9.21 -3.15 36.44
N VAL A 341 8.74 -1.91 36.51
CA VAL A 341 9.56 -0.76 36.94
C VAL A 341 10.23 -1.01 38.31
N MET A 342 9.48 -1.53 39.27
CA MET A 342 10.03 -1.79 40.61
C MET A 342 10.98 -2.98 40.65
N GLU A 343 10.73 -4.01 39.82
CA GLU A 343 11.62 -5.16 39.64
C GLU A 343 12.97 -4.71 39.05
N ILE A 344 12.95 -3.80 38.08
CA ILE A 344 14.15 -3.23 37.45
C ILE A 344 14.94 -2.39 38.46
N ILE A 345 14.28 -1.52 39.23
CA ILE A 345 14.93 -0.66 40.23
C ILE A 345 15.64 -1.52 41.29
N ARG A 346 14.95 -2.52 41.84
CA ARG A 346 15.44 -3.38 42.92
C ARG A 346 16.48 -4.42 42.49
N ASN A 347 16.62 -4.69 41.18
CA ASN A 347 17.55 -5.69 40.68
C ASN A 347 19.01 -5.37 41.06
N LYS A 348 19.73 -6.30 41.71
CA LYS A 348 21.13 -6.08 42.12
C LYS A 348 22.17 -6.62 41.13
N LYS A 349 21.75 -7.41 40.13
CA LYS A 349 22.65 -8.07 39.17
C LYS A 349 23.14 -7.10 38.08
N VAL A 350 22.30 -6.18 37.62
CA VAL A 350 22.65 -5.25 36.54
C VAL A 350 23.13 -3.89 37.06
N ARG A 351 24.04 -3.27 36.29
CA ARG A 351 24.60 -1.93 36.58
C ARG A 351 23.51 -0.85 36.59
N PHE A 352 23.73 0.22 37.36
CA PHE A 352 22.82 1.35 37.45
C PHE A 352 22.43 1.94 36.09
N TRP A 353 23.40 2.22 35.22
CA TRP A 353 23.16 2.78 33.88
C TRP A 353 22.29 1.90 32.98
N LYS A 354 22.35 0.58 33.15
CA LYS A 354 21.48 -0.35 32.43
C LYS A 354 20.03 -0.16 32.88
N LYS A 355 19.79 0.02 34.18
CA LYS A 355 18.45 0.29 34.72
C LYS A 355 17.91 1.62 34.21
N VAL A 356 18.74 2.66 34.24
CA VAL A 356 18.37 3.99 33.69
C VAL A 356 18.00 3.86 32.22
N TYR A 357 18.83 3.18 31.41
CA TYR A 357 18.52 2.96 30.01
C TYR A 357 17.19 2.22 29.80
N VAL A 358 16.94 1.13 30.54
CA VAL A 358 15.70 0.34 30.39
C VAL A 358 14.46 1.14 30.82
N ILE A 359 14.53 1.85 31.96
CA ILE A 359 13.40 2.63 32.49
C ILE A 359 13.17 3.90 31.66
N TYR A 360 14.20 4.73 31.52
CA TYR A 360 14.08 6.05 30.92
C TYR A 360 14.01 5.95 29.39
N SER A 361 15.00 5.36 28.73
CA SER A 361 15.07 5.38 27.26
C SER A 361 14.11 4.34 26.66
N PHE A 362 14.24 3.06 27.05
CA PHE A 362 13.50 1.98 26.41
C PHE A 362 11.99 1.98 26.71
N PHE A 363 11.58 2.17 27.97
CA PHE A 363 10.16 2.21 28.32
C PHE A 363 9.57 3.62 28.27
N PHE A 364 10.10 4.55 29.05
CA PHE A 364 9.45 5.85 29.24
C PHE A 364 9.48 6.70 27.96
N VAL A 365 10.66 6.99 27.40
CA VAL A 365 10.77 7.84 26.21
C VAL A 365 10.15 7.15 24.98
N ARG A 366 10.58 5.94 24.64
CA ARG A 366 10.14 5.27 23.40
C ARG A 366 8.71 4.75 23.41
N LYS A 367 8.20 4.23 24.54
CA LYS A 367 6.89 3.56 24.58
C LYS A 367 5.78 4.39 25.21
N VAL A 368 6.13 5.48 25.92
CA VAL A 368 5.15 6.40 26.52
C VAL A 368 5.24 7.78 25.91
N ILE A 369 6.36 8.50 26.08
CA ILE A 369 6.51 9.89 25.66
C ILE A 369 6.36 10.05 24.15
N ALA A 370 6.97 9.18 23.35
CA ALA A 370 6.92 9.27 21.89
C ALA A 370 5.47 9.25 21.35
N HIS A 371 4.60 8.40 21.91
CA HIS A 371 3.19 8.35 21.53
C HIS A 371 2.45 9.58 22.04
N TRP A 372 2.64 9.91 23.32
CA TRP A 372 1.94 11.00 24.00
C TRP A 372 2.21 12.34 23.35
N VAL A 373 3.47 12.71 23.16
CA VAL A 373 3.84 14.01 22.63
C VAL A 373 3.40 14.18 21.18
N THR A 374 3.51 13.13 20.36
CA THR A 374 3.09 13.19 18.95
C THR A 374 1.60 13.49 18.85
N PHE A 375 0.77 12.82 19.64
CA PHE A 375 -0.67 13.07 19.63
C PHE A 375 -1.05 14.38 20.35
N CYS A 376 -0.67 14.51 21.62
CA CYS A 376 -1.12 15.62 22.46
C CYS A 376 -0.57 16.96 21.96
N PHE A 377 0.67 17.01 21.49
CA PHE A 377 1.23 18.29 21.05
C PHE A 377 0.65 18.70 19.70
N TYR A 378 0.72 17.84 18.68
CA TYR A 378 0.40 18.21 17.30
C TYR A 378 -1.09 18.12 16.94
N CYS A 379 -1.87 17.30 17.64
CA CYS A 379 -3.31 17.13 17.35
C CYS A 379 -4.24 17.76 18.40
N VAL A 380 -3.72 18.24 19.55
CA VAL A 380 -4.54 18.82 20.62
C VAL A 380 -4.02 20.20 21.04
N VAL A 381 -2.83 20.26 21.65
CA VAL A 381 -2.29 21.50 22.24
C VAL A 381 -2.04 22.56 21.19
N LEU A 382 -1.39 22.24 20.07
CA LEU A 382 -1.11 23.20 19.01
C LEU A 382 -2.42 23.78 18.39
N PRO A 383 -3.42 22.97 18.00
CA PRO A 383 -4.74 23.48 17.62
C PRO A 383 -5.43 24.34 18.69
N LEU A 384 -5.33 23.99 19.97
CA LEU A 384 -5.93 24.79 21.05
C LEU A 384 -5.23 26.15 21.24
N THR A 385 -3.92 26.23 21.05
CA THR A 385 -3.18 27.51 21.12
C THR A 385 -3.56 28.48 20.02
N ILE A 386 -4.09 27.99 18.89
CA ILE A 386 -4.63 28.83 17.83
C ILE A 386 -5.91 29.54 18.28
N LEU A 387 -6.75 28.86 19.07
CA LEU A 387 -7.98 29.44 19.64
C LEU A 387 -7.71 30.41 20.80
N VAL A 388 -6.49 30.38 21.37
CA VAL A 388 -6.06 31.17 22.54
C VAL A 388 -4.74 31.89 22.20
N PRO A 389 -4.78 33.00 21.42
CA PRO A 389 -3.60 33.66 20.87
C PRO A 389 -2.65 34.25 21.92
N GLU A 390 -3.07 34.34 23.18
CA GLU A 390 -2.23 34.73 24.32
C GLU A 390 -1.12 33.71 24.58
N VAL A 391 -1.33 32.43 24.25
CA VAL A 391 -0.36 31.35 24.46
C VAL A 391 0.49 31.17 23.19
N LYS A 392 1.76 31.54 23.28
CA LYS A 392 2.70 31.42 22.16
C LYS A 392 3.45 30.08 22.19
N VAL A 393 3.43 29.37 21.08
CA VAL A 393 4.27 28.18 20.85
C VAL A 393 5.53 28.60 20.10
N PRO A 394 6.74 28.26 20.60
CA PRO A 394 7.97 28.60 19.92
C PRO A 394 8.17 27.75 18.66
N ILE A 395 8.63 28.39 17.57
CA ILE A 395 8.84 27.77 16.25
C ILE A 395 9.81 26.58 16.31
N TRP A 396 10.83 26.64 17.18
CA TRP A 396 11.77 25.53 17.32
C TRP A 396 11.08 24.24 17.80
N GLY A 397 10.04 24.37 18.63
CA GLY A 397 9.28 23.24 19.15
C GLY A 397 8.27 22.70 18.14
N SER A 398 7.54 23.58 17.47
CA SER A 398 6.48 23.20 16.53
C SER A 398 6.97 22.80 15.14
N VAL A 399 8.16 23.27 14.72
CA VAL A 399 8.70 23.04 13.37
C VAL A 399 10.05 22.33 13.42
N TYR A 400 11.06 22.90 14.07
CA TYR A 400 12.43 22.37 13.94
C TYR A 400 12.60 20.98 14.56
N ILE A 401 12.10 20.76 15.78
CA ILE A 401 12.15 19.44 16.43
C ILE A 401 11.49 18.35 15.56
N PRO A 402 10.21 18.45 15.16
CA PRO A 402 9.57 17.41 14.37
C PRO A 402 10.21 17.21 12.99
N SER A 403 10.70 18.29 12.36
CA SER A 403 11.45 18.18 11.10
C SER A 403 12.73 17.37 11.28
N ILE A 404 13.53 17.65 12.32
CA ILE A 404 14.76 16.91 12.61
C ILE A 404 14.45 15.43 12.92
N ILE A 405 13.45 15.17 13.77
CA ILE A 405 13.04 13.80 14.11
C ILE A 405 12.59 13.03 12.85
N THR A 406 11.79 13.66 11.99
CA THR A 406 11.32 13.05 10.74
C THR A 406 12.48 12.73 9.80
N VAL A 407 13.42 13.67 9.62
CA VAL A 407 14.61 13.46 8.79
C VAL A 407 15.45 12.30 9.34
N LEU A 408 15.70 12.26 10.66
CA LEU A 408 16.43 11.16 11.30
C LEU A 408 15.72 9.81 11.10
N ASN A 409 14.39 9.79 11.16
CA ASN A 409 13.61 8.57 10.91
C ASN A 409 13.70 8.10 9.46
N SER A 410 13.70 9.05 8.50
CA SER A 410 13.72 8.77 7.06
C SER A 410 14.98 8.02 6.59
N VAL A 411 16.09 8.13 7.33
CA VAL A 411 17.35 7.42 7.02
C VAL A 411 17.15 5.90 6.98
N GLY A 412 16.17 5.36 7.71
CA GLY A 412 15.83 3.94 7.68
C GLY A 412 15.24 3.47 6.35
N THR A 413 14.60 4.37 5.59
CA THR A 413 13.85 4.05 4.35
C THR A 413 14.07 5.11 3.25
N PRO A 414 15.29 5.24 2.69
CA PRO A 414 15.59 6.27 1.69
C PRO A 414 14.70 6.21 0.44
N ARG A 415 14.25 5.01 0.05
CA ARG A 415 13.39 4.79 -1.12
C ARG A 415 12.03 5.50 -1.02
N SER A 416 11.57 5.78 0.19
CA SER A 416 10.24 6.34 0.47
C SER A 416 10.31 7.76 1.02
N ILE A 417 11.44 8.45 0.83
CA ILE A 417 11.66 9.81 1.36
C ILE A 417 10.67 10.84 0.78
N HIS A 418 10.20 10.63 -0.46
CA HIS A 418 9.18 11.44 -1.11
C HIS A 418 7.82 11.37 -0.38
N LEU A 419 7.58 10.31 0.42
CA LEU A 419 6.34 10.12 1.18
C LEU A 419 6.40 10.69 2.60
N LEU A 420 7.49 11.35 3.02
CA LEU A 420 7.63 11.83 4.41
C LEU A 420 6.50 12.74 4.85
N PHE A 421 6.02 13.59 3.95
CA PHE A 421 4.91 14.49 4.23
C PHE A 421 3.64 13.71 4.61
N TYR A 422 3.24 12.73 3.79
CA TYR A 422 2.09 11.86 4.07
C TYR A 422 2.30 10.99 5.31
N TRP A 423 3.52 10.51 5.49
CA TRP A 423 3.90 9.69 6.63
C TRP A 423 3.72 10.46 7.95
N ILE A 424 4.12 11.74 8.04
CA ILE A 424 3.88 12.58 9.23
C ILE A 424 2.38 12.67 9.54
N LEU A 425 1.56 13.01 8.55
CA LEU A 425 0.13 13.17 8.75
C LEU A 425 -0.54 11.86 9.20
N PHE A 426 -0.12 10.74 8.61
CA PHE A 426 -0.60 9.41 8.98
C PHE A 426 -0.13 8.99 10.38
N GLU A 427 1.13 9.25 10.74
CA GLU A 427 1.67 8.98 12.07
C GLU A 427 0.96 9.80 13.15
N ASN A 428 0.53 11.03 12.85
CA ASN A 428 -0.32 11.82 13.72
C ASN A 428 -1.70 11.19 13.94
N VAL A 429 -2.32 10.60 12.91
CA VAL A 429 -3.55 9.80 13.10
C VAL A 429 -3.27 8.57 13.96
N MET A 430 -2.20 7.84 13.67
CA MET A 430 -1.85 6.63 14.41
C MET A 430 -1.46 6.92 15.86
N SER A 431 -0.92 8.12 16.15
CA SER A 431 -0.57 8.55 17.50
C SER A 431 -1.79 8.64 18.42
N LEU A 432 -3.00 8.92 17.90
CA LEU A 432 -4.25 8.83 18.66
C LEU A 432 -4.46 7.41 19.19
N HIS A 433 -4.35 6.42 18.31
CA HIS A 433 -4.55 5.01 18.67
C HIS A 433 -3.48 4.52 19.63
N ARG A 434 -2.21 4.86 19.38
CA ARG A 434 -1.09 4.48 20.24
C ARG A 434 -1.18 5.14 21.61
N THR A 435 -1.55 6.42 21.70
CA THR A 435 -1.73 7.14 22.98
C THR A 435 -2.88 6.56 23.80
N LYS A 436 -4.03 6.30 23.16
CA LYS A 436 -5.16 5.62 23.80
C LYS A 436 -4.76 4.25 24.35
N ALA A 437 -4.04 3.46 23.55
CA ALA A 437 -3.57 2.14 23.94
C ALA A 437 -2.54 2.20 25.10
N THR A 438 -1.59 3.13 25.04
CA THR A 438 -0.60 3.38 26.11
C THR A 438 -1.30 3.75 27.41
N LEU A 439 -2.31 4.63 27.38
CA LEU A 439 -3.13 4.98 28.55
C LEU A 439 -3.84 3.76 29.15
N ILE A 440 -4.52 2.97 28.31
CA ILE A 440 -5.19 1.73 28.74
C ILE A 440 -4.17 0.77 29.39
N GLY A 441 -2.96 0.68 28.84
CA GLY A 441 -1.89 -0.17 29.37
C GLY A 441 -1.37 0.31 30.73
N LEU A 442 -1.07 1.61 30.87
CA LEU A 442 -0.59 2.19 32.13
C LEU A 442 -1.63 2.05 33.26
N PHE A 443 -2.90 2.31 32.96
CA PHE A 443 -3.97 2.24 33.96
C PHE A 443 -4.61 0.84 34.11
N GLU A 444 -4.23 -0.13 33.27
CA GLU A 444 -4.79 -1.48 33.23
C GLU A 444 -6.32 -1.48 33.10
N ALA A 445 -6.84 -0.58 32.24
CA ALA A 445 -8.26 -0.51 31.92
C ALA A 445 -8.71 -1.75 31.11
N GLY A 446 -10.02 -2.04 31.07
CA GLY A 446 -10.59 -3.37 30.74
C GLY A 446 -10.18 -4.08 29.43
N ARG A 447 -9.49 -3.42 28.48
CA ARG A 447 -8.94 -4.03 27.26
C ARG A 447 -7.42 -4.25 27.28
N ALA A 448 -6.76 -4.05 28.42
CA ALA A 448 -5.29 -4.09 28.50
C ALA A 448 -4.67 -5.47 28.18
N ASN A 449 -5.44 -6.54 28.38
CA ASN A 449 -5.01 -7.91 28.11
C ASN A 449 -5.78 -8.57 26.95
N GLU A 450 -6.59 -7.81 26.21
CA GLU A 450 -7.37 -8.35 25.09
C GLU A 450 -6.45 -8.65 23.90
N TRP A 451 -6.44 -9.91 23.46
CA TRP A 451 -5.71 -10.34 22.28
C TRP A 451 -6.68 -10.61 21.13
N VAL A 452 -6.56 -9.79 20.08
CA VAL A 452 -7.32 -9.93 18.83
C VAL A 452 -6.36 -10.34 17.72
N VAL A 453 -6.71 -11.41 16.99
CA VAL A 453 -5.90 -11.92 15.87
C VAL A 453 -5.83 -10.88 14.76
N THR A 454 -4.65 -10.72 14.20
CA THR A 454 -4.45 -9.91 12.99
C THR A 454 -4.48 -10.87 11.79
N ALA A 455 -5.59 -10.91 11.06
CA ALA A 455 -5.74 -11.80 9.90
C ALA A 455 -4.63 -11.55 8.86
N LYS A 456 -4.10 -12.63 8.30
CA LYS A 456 -3.07 -12.64 7.26
C LYS A 456 -3.70 -13.01 5.92
N LEU A 457 -3.21 -12.42 4.82
CA LEU A 457 -3.81 -12.58 3.50
C LEU A 457 -3.08 -13.57 2.59
N GLY A 458 -1.78 -13.84 2.85
CA GLY A 458 -1.00 -14.77 2.03
C GLY A 458 -0.56 -14.13 0.70
N SER A 459 0.70 -13.77 0.61
CA SER A 459 1.33 -13.03 -0.50
C SER A 459 1.61 -13.85 -1.77
N ALA A 460 1.24 -15.13 -1.81
CA ALA A 460 1.58 -16.04 -2.92
C ALA A 460 0.57 -16.06 -4.10
N GLN A 461 -0.43 -15.17 -4.14
CA GLN A 461 -1.32 -15.08 -5.31
C GLN A 461 -0.66 -14.51 -6.58
N SER A 462 0.55 -13.95 -6.50
CA SER A 462 1.29 -13.49 -7.69
C SER A 462 2.17 -14.56 -8.36
N ALA A 463 2.21 -15.80 -7.86
CA ALA A 463 3.06 -16.85 -8.43
C ALA A 463 2.45 -18.26 -8.38
N LYS A 464 1.33 -18.48 -9.08
CA LYS A 464 1.00 -19.69 -9.87
C LYS A 464 -0.43 -19.64 -10.40
N GLY A 465 -0.58 -19.93 -11.69
CA GLY A 465 -1.81 -19.78 -12.45
C GLY A 465 -2.93 -20.79 -12.16
N ASN A 466 -4.08 -20.43 -12.74
CA ASN A 466 -5.29 -21.22 -13.05
C ASN A 466 -5.71 -22.31 -12.05
N THR A 467 -6.71 -21.98 -11.24
CA THR A 467 -7.83 -22.90 -10.97
C THR A 467 -9.11 -22.11 -10.69
N LYS A 468 -10.10 -22.26 -11.59
CA LYS A 468 -11.45 -21.69 -11.49
C LYS A 468 -12.17 -22.28 -10.28
N GLY A 469 -12.52 -21.44 -9.32
CA GLY A 469 -13.44 -21.75 -8.24
C GLY A 469 -14.20 -20.48 -7.86
N LEU A 470 -15.43 -20.34 -8.38
CA LEU A 470 -16.36 -19.26 -8.03
C LEU A 470 -16.56 -19.23 -6.50
N LYS A 471 -15.96 -18.25 -5.81
CA LYS A 471 -16.37 -17.90 -4.44
C LYS A 471 -17.53 -16.92 -4.53
N LYS A 472 -18.72 -17.33 -4.06
CA LYS A 472 -19.87 -16.45 -3.82
C LYS A 472 -19.48 -15.38 -2.79
N PHE A 473 -19.59 -14.10 -3.16
CA PHE A 473 -19.45 -12.97 -2.23
C PHE A 473 -20.71 -12.82 -1.35
N PRO A 474 -20.59 -12.51 -0.05
CA PRO A 474 -21.73 -12.18 0.79
C PRO A 474 -22.33 -10.81 0.42
N ARG A 475 -23.66 -10.72 0.54
CA ARG A 475 -24.52 -9.56 0.26
C ARG A 475 -24.14 -8.31 1.09
N ILE A 476 -24.24 -7.14 0.45
CA ILE A 476 -24.43 -5.76 1.00
C ILE A 476 -23.94 -5.56 2.45
N PHE A 477 -22.72 -5.04 2.61
CA PHE A 477 -22.13 -4.68 3.89
C PHE A 477 -22.66 -3.32 4.40
N LYS A 478 -23.05 -3.26 5.68
CA LYS A 478 -23.66 -2.08 6.33
C LYS A 478 -22.62 -0.98 6.60
N LEU A 479 -22.92 0.24 6.15
CA LEU A 479 -22.11 1.48 6.30
C LEU A 479 -21.61 1.81 7.74
N PRO A 480 -22.38 1.56 8.83
CA PRO A 480 -21.96 1.95 10.19
C PRO A 480 -20.75 1.19 10.74
N ASP A 481 -20.48 -0.03 10.27
CA ASP A 481 -19.46 -0.91 10.85
C ASP A 481 -18.02 -0.53 10.44
N ARG A 482 -17.85 0.44 9.53
CA ARG A 482 -16.53 0.93 9.07
C ARG A 482 -16.20 2.38 9.45
N LEU A 483 -17.14 3.14 10.00
CA LEU A 483 -16.89 4.51 10.42
C LEU A 483 -16.15 4.55 11.75
N ASN A 484 -15.02 5.25 11.79
CA ASN A 484 -14.25 5.45 13.00
C ASN A 484 -14.56 6.82 13.61
N THR A 485 -15.47 6.81 14.58
CA THR A 485 -16.06 8.02 15.17
C THR A 485 -15.05 8.92 15.87
N LEU A 486 -14.00 8.36 16.47
CA LEU A 486 -12.95 9.17 17.14
C LEU A 486 -12.15 9.96 16.12
N GLU A 487 -11.75 9.32 15.02
CA GLU A 487 -11.01 9.94 13.93
C GLU A 487 -11.86 11.04 13.25
N LEU A 488 -13.15 10.79 13.01
CA LEU A 488 -14.08 11.81 12.50
C LEU A 488 -14.29 12.98 13.48
N GLY A 489 -14.37 12.69 14.78
CA GLY A 489 -14.47 13.73 15.81
C GLY A 489 -13.23 14.63 15.84
N PHE A 490 -12.03 14.04 15.73
CA PHE A 490 -10.79 14.81 15.60
C PHE A 490 -10.70 15.57 14.28
N ALA A 491 -11.17 14.99 13.16
CA ALA A 491 -11.24 15.71 11.89
C ALA A 491 -12.09 16.98 12.00
N ALA A 492 -13.26 16.89 12.64
CA ALA A 492 -14.15 18.03 12.87
C ALA A 492 -13.51 19.09 13.79
N PHE A 493 -12.89 18.66 14.90
CA PHE A 493 -12.17 19.55 15.82
C PHE A 493 -11.04 20.32 15.11
N LEU A 494 -10.19 19.62 14.36
CA LEU A 494 -9.09 20.22 13.62
C LEU A 494 -9.60 21.15 12.50
N PHE A 495 -10.72 20.80 11.87
CA PHE A 495 -11.33 21.63 10.83
C PHE A 495 -11.80 22.97 11.40
N VAL A 496 -12.47 22.95 12.56
CA VAL A 496 -12.90 24.18 13.25
C VAL A 496 -11.69 25.04 13.61
N CYS A 497 -10.62 24.45 14.16
CA CYS A 497 -9.38 25.18 14.46
C CYS A 497 -8.72 25.75 13.19
N GLY A 498 -8.73 25.00 12.09
CA GLY A 498 -8.18 25.44 10.80
C GLY A 498 -8.96 26.60 10.19
N CYS A 499 -10.29 26.56 10.23
CA CYS A 499 -11.15 27.68 9.83
C CYS A 499 -10.89 28.92 10.68
N TYR A 500 -10.72 28.75 12.00
CA TYR A 500 -10.39 29.86 12.89
C TYR A 500 -9.02 30.49 12.55
N ASP A 501 -7.97 29.67 12.35
CA ASP A 501 -6.64 30.16 11.97
C ASP A 501 -6.63 30.80 10.58
N TYR A 502 -7.45 30.31 9.64
CA TYR A 502 -7.55 30.92 8.31
C TYR A 502 -8.13 32.35 8.37
N VAL A 503 -9.08 32.60 9.27
CA VAL A 503 -9.73 33.92 9.41
C VAL A 503 -8.95 34.85 10.32
N HIS A 504 -8.39 34.34 11.42
CA HIS A 504 -7.81 35.15 12.51
C HIS A 504 -6.33 34.88 12.78
N GLY A 505 -5.76 33.83 12.20
CA GLY A 505 -4.39 33.38 12.43
C GLY A 505 -3.36 34.28 11.76
N LYS A 506 -2.18 34.35 12.38
CA LYS A 506 -1.02 35.13 11.87
C LYS A 506 0.11 34.25 11.34
N ASN A 507 0.11 32.96 11.65
CA ASN A 507 1.23 32.04 11.42
C ASN A 507 0.93 30.98 10.33
N ASN A 508 -0.22 31.08 9.65
CA ASN A 508 -0.64 30.18 8.57
C ASN A 508 -0.63 28.68 8.95
N TYR A 509 -0.92 28.34 10.21
CA TYR A 509 -1.03 26.95 10.67
C TYR A 509 -2.23 26.23 10.03
N PHE A 510 -3.21 26.96 9.49
CA PHE A 510 -4.37 26.41 8.80
C PHE A 510 -4.01 25.41 7.69
N ILE A 511 -2.87 25.61 7.00
CA ILE A 511 -2.41 24.68 5.95
C ILE A 511 -2.16 23.29 6.55
N TYR A 512 -1.38 23.23 7.62
CA TYR A 512 -1.12 21.98 8.35
C TYR A 512 -2.42 21.40 8.92
N LEU A 513 -3.28 22.23 9.53
CA LEU A 513 -4.53 21.76 10.13
C LEU A 513 -5.50 21.17 9.11
N PHE A 514 -5.68 21.80 7.94
CA PHE A 514 -6.55 21.24 6.90
C PHE A 514 -5.99 19.93 6.33
N LEU A 515 -4.68 19.83 6.13
CA LEU A 515 -4.04 18.59 5.68
C LEU A 515 -4.17 17.47 6.73
N GLN A 516 -4.06 17.82 8.01
CA GLN A 516 -4.28 16.89 9.12
C GLN A 516 -5.76 16.49 9.23
N THR A 517 -6.70 17.43 9.06
CA THR A 517 -8.15 17.16 8.98
C THR A 517 -8.45 16.15 7.88
N MET A 518 -7.91 16.33 6.67
CA MET A 518 -8.09 15.39 5.57
C MET A 518 -7.60 13.99 5.95
N SER A 519 -6.43 13.88 6.56
CA SER A 519 -5.87 12.59 6.99
C SER A 519 -6.73 11.88 8.04
N PHE A 520 -7.22 12.61 9.04
CA PHE A 520 -8.16 12.07 10.03
C PHE A 520 -9.51 11.69 9.42
N PHE A 521 -10.00 12.48 8.47
CA PHE A 521 -11.28 12.23 7.79
C PHE A 521 -11.21 10.96 6.92
N ILE A 522 -10.18 10.81 6.09
CA ILE A 522 -9.93 9.62 5.25
C ILE A 522 -9.82 8.36 6.13
N SER A 523 -9.06 8.45 7.23
CA SER A 523 -8.94 7.38 8.22
C SER A 523 -10.29 7.07 8.91
N GLY A 524 -11.06 8.12 9.20
CA GLY A 524 -12.39 8.07 9.79
C GLY A 524 -13.43 7.36 8.92
N LEU A 525 -13.36 7.56 7.60
CA LEU A 525 -14.21 6.87 6.63
C LEU A 525 -13.76 5.43 6.33
N GLY A 526 -12.57 5.04 6.79
CA GLY A 526 -12.02 3.71 6.57
C GLY A 526 -11.51 3.50 5.14
N TRP A 527 -11.03 4.56 4.49
CA TRP A 527 -10.49 4.55 3.12
C TRP A 527 -9.00 4.21 3.05
N ILE A 528 -8.45 3.56 4.07
CA ILE A 528 -7.02 3.21 4.17
C ILE A 528 -6.84 1.70 4.08
N GLY A 529 -5.89 1.27 3.25
CA GLY A 529 -5.56 -0.13 2.99
C GLY A 529 -6.21 -0.69 1.74
N THR A 530 -6.13 -1.99 1.54
CA THR A 530 -6.48 -2.66 0.27
C THR A 530 -7.97 -2.84 0.01
N TYR A 531 -8.82 -2.70 1.03
CA TYR A 531 -10.28 -2.80 0.87
C TYR A 531 -10.94 -1.42 0.96
N VAL A 532 -10.87 -0.65 -0.14
CA VAL A 532 -11.60 0.62 -0.29
C VAL A 532 -13.07 0.34 -0.69
N PRO A 533 -14.08 1.01 -0.11
CA PRO A 533 -15.49 0.76 -0.43
C PRO A 533 -15.84 1.03 -1.91
N ASN A 534 -16.58 0.10 -2.53
CA ASN A 534 -17.06 0.15 -3.93
C ASN A 534 -17.87 1.42 -4.29
N TYR A 535 -18.35 2.19 -3.31
CA TYR A 535 -19.15 3.38 -3.56
C TYR A 535 -18.34 4.54 -4.14
N VAL A 536 -17.03 4.62 -3.89
CA VAL A 536 -16.16 5.67 -4.47
C VAL A 536 -15.83 5.33 -5.92
N THR A 537 -15.49 4.07 -6.21
CA THR A 537 -15.37 3.59 -7.59
C THR A 537 -16.69 3.77 -8.33
N SER A 538 -17.84 3.42 -7.74
CA SER A 538 -19.15 3.65 -8.36
C SER A 538 -19.53 5.12 -8.49
N LEU A 539 -19.15 6.02 -7.56
CA LEU A 539 -19.45 7.46 -7.65
C LEU A 539 -18.54 8.15 -8.68
N VAL A 540 -17.25 7.81 -8.70
CA VAL A 540 -16.31 8.28 -9.74
C VAL A 540 -16.69 7.69 -11.10
N LEU A 541 -17.05 6.41 -11.18
CA LEU A 541 -17.60 5.79 -12.39
C LEU A 541 -18.95 6.39 -12.80
N MET A 542 -19.82 6.80 -11.86
CA MET A 542 -21.08 7.50 -12.18
C MET A 542 -20.83 8.89 -12.75
N ILE A 543 -19.83 9.61 -12.23
CA ILE A 543 -19.45 10.95 -12.69
C ILE A 543 -18.73 10.87 -14.05
N LEU A 544 -17.94 9.81 -14.29
CA LEU A 544 -17.31 9.55 -15.59
C LEU A 544 -18.33 9.07 -16.64
N ASN A 545 -19.24 8.14 -16.29
CA ASN A 545 -20.29 7.66 -17.20
C ASN A 545 -21.33 8.73 -17.56
N SER A 546 -21.50 9.77 -16.75
CA SER A 546 -22.44 10.86 -17.05
C SER A 546 -21.90 11.89 -18.04
N ARG A 547 -20.60 11.84 -18.39
CA ARG A 547 -19.96 12.76 -19.34
C ARG A 547 -19.23 12.10 -20.52
N PHE A 548 -18.77 10.85 -20.41
CA PHE A 548 -18.09 10.12 -21.49
C PHE A 548 -18.46 8.62 -21.46
N ARG A 549 -18.89 8.05 -22.59
CA ARG A 549 -19.29 6.63 -22.68
C ARG A 549 -18.09 5.72 -22.96
N VAL A 550 -17.16 5.63 -22.01
CA VAL A 550 -15.96 4.78 -22.13
C VAL A 550 -16.31 3.35 -21.72
N SER A 551 -16.13 2.38 -22.62
CA SER A 551 -16.35 0.95 -22.34
C SER A 551 -15.05 0.17 -22.46
N TYR A 552 -14.70 -0.58 -21.40
CA TYR A 552 -13.50 -1.41 -21.33
C TYR A 552 -13.86 -2.85 -20.95
N SER A 553 -13.13 -3.82 -21.50
CA SER A 553 -13.23 -5.23 -21.12
C SER A 553 -11.86 -5.71 -20.64
N ILE A 554 -11.72 -5.92 -19.33
CA ILE A 554 -10.55 -6.58 -18.71
C ILE A 554 -11.05 -7.91 -18.16
N GLU A 555 -10.41 -9.04 -18.49
CA GLU A 555 -10.69 -10.31 -17.80
C GLU A 555 -10.42 -10.13 -16.30
N GLU A 556 -11.44 -10.42 -15.48
CA GLU A 556 -11.60 -9.95 -14.10
C GLU A 556 -10.46 -10.32 -13.13
N GLN A 557 -9.63 -9.34 -12.80
CA GLN A 557 -9.08 -9.11 -11.46
C GLN A 557 -9.15 -7.60 -11.18
N PHE A 558 -10.02 -7.19 -10.25
CA PHE A 558 -10.28 -5.77 -9.96
C PHE A 558 -9.11 -5.16 -9.15
N VAL A 559 -8.15 -4.57 -9.86
CA VAL A 559 -7.11 -3.65 -9.36
C VAL A 559 -7.60 -2.21 -9.56
N ASP A 560 -7.14 -1.24 -8.78
CA ASP A 560 -7.51 0.19 -8.84
C ASP A 560 -7.62 0.77 -10.28
N TRP A 561 -8.84 1.05 -10.76
CA TRP A 561 -9.11 1.38 -12.18
C TRP A 561 -8.80 2.82 -12.58
N ILE A 562 -8.60 3.73 -11.62
CA ILE A 562 -8.43 5.16 -11.91
C ILE A 562 -6.94 5.49 -12.10
N SER A 563 -6.03 4.75 -11.46
CA SER A 563 -4.56 4.87 -11.63
C SER A 563 -4.04 4.40 -13.01
N PHE A 564 -4.93 3.89 -13.87
CA PHE A 564 -4.64 3.60 -15.28
C PHE A 564 -5.06 4.73 -16.24
N LEU A 565 -5.78 5.75 -15.75
CA LEU A 565 -6.09 6.93 -16.55
C LEU A 565 -4.82 7.75 -16.75
N PRO A 566 -4.63 8.39 -17.91
CA PRO A 566 -3.38 9.09 -18.16
C PRO A 566 -3.34 10.52 -17.58
N ASP A 567 -2.13 11.02 -17.29
CA ASP A 567 -1.92 12.16 -16.38
C ASP A 567 -2.65 13.46 -16.80
N PRO A 568 -2.59 13.91 -18.08
CA PRO A 568 -3.41 15.05 -18.49
C PRO A 568 -4.94 14.88 -18.46
N LEU A 569 -5.52 13.69 -18.69
CA LEU A 569 -6.97 13.49 -18.45
C LEU A 569 -7.30 13.66 -16.98
N LEU A 570 -6.39 13.20 -16.14
CA LEU A 570 -6.51 13.35 -14.71
C LEU A 570 -6.44 14.83 -14.35
N CYS A 571 -5.51 15.59 -14.92
CA CYS A 571 -5.45 17.05 -14.78
C CYS A 571 -6.72 17.75 -15.27
N GLN A 572 -7.38 17.25 -16.32
CA GLN A 572 -8.59 17.84 -16.88
C GLN A 572 -9.86 17.47 -16.08
N ILE A 573 -9.95 16.23 -15.58
CA ILE A 573 -10.95 15.83 -14.58
C ILE A 573 -10.79 16.68 -13.31
N LEU A 574 -9.54 17.00 -12.93
CA LEU A 574 -9.23 17.85 -11.78
C LEU A 574 -9.50 19.33 -12.05
N SER A 575 -9.38 19.83 -13.28
CA SER A 575 -9.72 21.22 -13.62
C SER A 575 -11.22 21.47 -13.67
N ASP A 576 -12.01 20.45 -14.01
CA ASP A 576 -13.48 20.52 -14.09
C ASP A 576 -14.19 20.28 -12.75
N LEU A 577 -13.46 19.89 -11.71
CA LEU A 577 -13.98 19.74 -10.35
C LEU A 577 -13.92 21.09 -9.62
N PRO A 578 -14.94 21.46 -8.82
CA PRO A 578 -14.86 22.61 -7.93
C PRO A 578 -13.58 22.53 -7.10
N THR A 579 -12.84 23.64 -6.93
CA THR A 579 -11.46 23.69 -6.43
C THR A 579 -11.22 22.88 -5.14
N LYS A 580 -12.25 22.75 -4.31
CA LYS A 580 -12.26 21.94 -3.08
C LYS A 580 -12.14 20.42 -3.30
N ASN A 581 -12.74 19.91 -4.37
CA ASN A 581 -12.71 18.49 -4.76
C ASN A 581 -11.49 18.17 -5.63
N ALA A 582 -11.04 19.12 -6.45
CA ALA A 582 -9.80 19.02 -7.22
C ALA A 582 -8.59 18.81 -6.29
N VAL A 583 -8.44 19.60 -5.23
CA VAL A 583 -7.34 19.47 -4.26
C VAL A 583 -7.37 18.14 -3.51
N THR A 584 -8.56 17.59 -3.24
CA THR A 584 -8.71 16.31 -2.53
C THR A 584 -8.29 15.12 -3.39
N THR A 585 -8.54 15.18 -4.70
CA THR A 585 -8.26 14.09 -5.65
C THR A 585 -6.84 14.20 -6.25
N SER A 586 -6.32 15.41 -6.46
CA SER A 586 -4.96 15.65 -7.02
C SER A 586 -3.84 15.12 -6.13
N VAL A 587 -4.01 15.21 -4.81
CA VAL A 587 -3.01 14.83 -3.80
C VAL A 587 -2.89 13.30 -3.66
N LEU A 588 -3.89 12.53 -4.10
CA LEU A 588 -3.87 11.07 -4.05
C LEU A 588 -3.28 10.42 -5.31
N PHE A 589 -3.06 11.17 -6.39
CA PHE A 589 -2.94 10.60 -7.73
C PHE A 589 -1.54 10.61 -8.37
N LEU A 590 -0.66 11.52 -7.96
CA LEU A 590 0.56 11.82 -8.72
C LEU A 590 1.75 10.86 -8.51
N ASP A 591 1.58 9.66 -7.95
CA ASP A 591 2.72 8.77 -7.68
C ASP A 591 2.49 7.26 -7.91
N PHE A 592 1.47 6.87 -8.68
CA PHE A 592 1.16 5.45 -8.92
C PHE A 592 1.54 4.96 -10.33
N SER A 593 2.75 4.37 -10.39
CA SER A 593 3.23 3.34 -11.34
C SER A 593 3.39 3.69 -12.84
N LYS A 594 4.65 3.88 -13.25
CA LYS A 594 5.12 3.96 -14.65
C LYS A 594 5.17 2.62 -15.42
N GLU A 595 4.61 1.51 -14.89
CA GLU A 595 4.92 0.15 -15.41
C GLU A 595 3.74 -0.68 -15.95
N SER A 596 2.52 -0.16 -16.07
CA SER A 596 1.38 -0.97 -16.54
C SER A 596 1.04 -0.81 -18.03
N CYS A 597 1.05 -1.94 -18.77
CA CYS A 597 0.65 -2.02 -20.17
C CYS A 597 -0.88 -1.99 -20.34
N LEU A 598 -1.40 -1.22 -21.30
CA LEU A 598 -2.81 -1.15 -21.66
C LEU A 598 -3.08 -2.14 -22.81
N HIS A 599 -4.03 -3.08 -22.67
CA HIS A 599 -4.22 -4.12 -23.69
C HIS A 599 -5.24 -3.74 -24.78
N LYS A 600 -6.40 -3.20 -24.38
CA LYS A 600 -7.49 -2.80 -25.28
C LYS A 600 -8.14 -1.49 -24.83
N LEU A 601 -8.43 -0.59 -25.78
CA LEU A 601 -9.09 0.70 -25.54
C LEU A 601 -10.16 0.94 -26.61
N LYS A 602 -11.38 1.31 -26.18
CA LYS A 602 -12.46 1.77 -27.05
C LYS A 602 -12.90 3.17 -26.61
N LEU A 603 -12.78 4.13 -27.52
CA LEU A 603 -13.20 5.52 -27.33
C LEU A 603 -14.40 5.77 -28.26
N ALA A 604 -15.50 6.26 -27.69
CA ALA A 604 -16.67 6.69 -28.45
C ALA A 604 -17.01 8.11 -28.01
N PHE A 605 -16.95 9.05 -28.95
CA PHE A 605 -17.21 10.47 -28.69
C PHE A 605 -18.66 10.79 -29.03
N THR A 606 -19.37 11.38 -28.07
CA THR A 606 -20.75 11.84 -28.22
C THR A 606 -20.87 13.17 -27.49
N ARG A 607 -20.66 14.34 -28.12
CA ARG A 607 -20.88 15.60 -27.39
C ARG A 607 -21.05 16.88 -28.21
N HIS A 608 -21.79 17.79 -27.55
CA HIS A 608 -22.19 19.14 -27.94
C HIS A 608 -21.02 20.13 -28.06
N ASP A 609 -20.95 20.81 -29.21
CA ASP A 609 -20.43 22.13 -29.60
C ASP A 609 -19.19 22.81 -28.95
N ASP A 610 -18.55 22.31 -27.88
CA ASP A 610 -17.50 23.09 -27.18
C ASP A 610 -16.27 22.31 -26.62
N ASP A 611 -16.04 21.04 -27.00
CA ASP A 611 -14.87 20.29 -26.48
C ASP A 611 -13.59 20.49 -27.34
N ASP A 612 -12.44 20.62 -26.64
CA ASP A 612 -11.11 20.91 -27.20
C ASP A 612 -10.52 19.71 -27.99
N PRO A 613 -10.16 19.88 -29.29
CA PRO A 613 -9.60 18.81 -30.15
C PRO A 613 -8.26 18.24 -29.64
N SER A 614 -7.62 18.88 -28.66
CA SER A 614 -6.40 18.38 -28.01
C SER A 614 -6.58 17.05 -27.25
N LEU A 615 -7.83 16.67 -26.92
CA LEU A 615 -8.12 15.52 -26.06
C LEU A 615 -7.91 14.17 -26.75
N LEU A 616 -8.33 14.03 -28.02
CA LEU A 616 -8.18 12.78 -28.76
C LEU A 616 -6.70 12.45 -29.00
N ALA A 617 -5.94 13.44 -29.47
CA ALA A 617 -4.51 13.29 -29.72
C ALA A 617 -3.78 12.78 -28.47
N TRP A 618 -4.10 13.38 -27.32
CA TRP A 618 -3.48 13.03 -26.05
C TRP A 618 -3.84 11.60 -25.56
N TRP A 619 -5.09 11.16 -25.75
CA TRP A 619 -5.52 9.80 -25.41
C TRP A 619 -4.76 8.73 -26.22
N ILE A 620 -4.61 8.99 -27.52
CA ILE A 620 -3.93 8.09 -28.43
C ILE A 620 -2.44 8.04 -28.10
N GLU A 621 -1.79 9.20 -27.91
CA GLU A 621 -0.39 9.27 -27.48
C GLU A 621 -0.15 8.46 -26.21
N THR A 622 -1.07 8.56 -25.25
CA THR A 622 -0.88 7.81 -24.02
C THR A 622 -1.14 6.31 -24.17
N ALA A 623 -2.13 5.91 -24.97
CA ALA A 623 -2.35 4.50 -25.28
C ALA A 623 -1.10 3.89 -25.95
N VAL A 624 -0.47 4.61 -26.87
CA VAL A 624 0.79 4.23 -27.52
C VAL A 624 1.92 4.10 -26.50
N LEU A 625 2.12 5.08 -25.62
CA LEU A 625 3.13 5.03 -24.54
C LEU A 625 2.94 3.81 -23.62
N ARG A 626 1.70 3.36 -23.43
CA ARG A 626 1.35 2.19 -22.61
C ARG A 626 1.28 0.87 -23.40
N LYS A 627 1.85 0.81 -24.61
CA LYS A 627 1.98 -0.43 -25.40
C LYS A 627 0.63 -1.09 -25.75
N ILE A 628 -0.33 -0.28 -26.19
CA ILE A 628 -1.66 -0.72 -26.66
C ILE A 628 -1.58 -1.84 -27.71
N GLN A 629 -2.47 -2.84 -27.62
CA GLN A 629 -2.61 -3.90 -28.62
C GLN A 629 -3.91 -3.79 -29.43
N HIS A 630 -5.01 -3.32 -28.83
CA HIS A 630 -6.29 -3.18 -29.53
C HIS A 630 -6.87 -1.78 -29.33
N LEU A 631 -7.03 -1.00 -30.40
CA LEU A 631 -7.56 0.36 -30.35
C LEU A 631 -8.80 0.50 -31.24
N GLU A 632 -9.85 1.09 -30.68
CA GLU A 632 -11.10 1.42 -31.37
C GLU A 632 -11.48 2.87 -31.06
N ILE A 633 -11.66 3.71 -32.09
CA ILE A 633 -12.03 5.13 -31.98
C ILE A 633 -13.24 5.39 -32.85
N ASP A 634 -14.34 5.79 -32.24
CA ASP A 634 -15.61 6.06 -32.91
C ASP A 634 -16.04 7.52 -32.71
N CYS A 635 -15.94 8.30 -33.79
CA CYS A 635 -16.27 9.72 -33.82
C CYS A 635 -17.51 10.04 -34.68
N ARG A 636 -18.30 9.04 -35.11
CA ARG A 636 -19.46 9.23 -36.01
C ARG A 636 -20.57 10.15 -35.48
N MET A 637 -20.55 10.47 -34.18
CA MET A 637 -21.51 11.38 -33.55
C MET A 637 -20.93 12.78 -33.32
N SER A 638 -19.80 13.12 -33.97
CA SER A 638 -19.16 14.44 -33.97
C SER A 638 -19.52 15.23 -35.24
N PHE A 639 -19.65 16.55 -35.14
CA PHE A 639 -19.83 17.45 -36.31
C PHE A 639 -18.50 17.81 -37.00
N THR A 640 -17.35 17.51 -36.39
CA THR A 640 -16.02 17.77 -36.96
C THR A 640 -15.18 16.50 -36.97
N CYS A 641 -14.37 16.33 -38.01
CA CYS A 641 -13.49 15.19 -38.15
C CYS A 641 -12.19 15.41 -37.36
N GLU A 642 -11.93 14.55 -36.39
CA GLU A 642 -10.80 14.69 -35.46
C GLU A 642 -9.50 14.10 -36.04
N MET A 643 -8.38 14.81 -35.86
CA MET A 643 -7.09 14.41 -36.43
C MET A 643 -6.40 13.32 -35.60
N ILE A 644 -5.99 12.22 -36.25
CA ILE A 644 -5.20 11.15 -35.62
C ILE A 644 -3.73 11.59 -35.48
N PRO A 645 -3.12 11.49 -34.28
CA PRO A 645 -1.74 11.89 -34.05
C PRO A 645 -0.74 10.93 -34.69
N LEU A 646 0.43 11.48 -35.07
CA LEU A 646 1.51 10.73 -35.73
C LEU A 646 2.07 9.59 -34.87
N SER A 647 1.92 9.66 -33.54
CA SER A 647 2.41 8.63 -32.60
C SER A 647 1.77 7.26 -32.80
N LEU A 648 0.51 7.20 -33.25
CA LEU A 648 -0.20 5.94 -33.47
C LEU A 648 0.46 5.10 -34.58
N TYR A 649 0.94 5.77 -35.62
CA TYR A 649 1.60 5.18 -36.78
C TYR A 649 2.97 4.56 -36.46
N LEU A 650 3.52 4.83 -35.28
CA LEU A 650 4.79 4.26 -34.80
C LEU A 650 4.56 3.20 -33.71
N CYS A 651 3.33 2.77 -33.48
CA CYS A 651 2.99 1.84 -32.41
C CYS A 651 3.33 0.39 -32.79
N GLU A 652 4.49 -0.10 -32.34
CA GLU A 652 4.95 -1.45 -32.62
C GLU A 652 4.08 -2.56 -31.99
N THR A 653 3.33 -2.27 -30.94
CA THR A 653 2.56 -3.28 -30.19
C THR A 653 1.13 -3.46 -30.68
N LEU A 654 0.68 -2.63 -31.61
CA LEU A 654 -0.72 -2.61 -32.06
C LEU A 654 -1.03 -3.83 -32.94
N VAL A 655 -2.06 -4.58 -32.56
CA VAL A 655 -2.55 -5.81 -33.20
C VAL A 655 -3.87 -5.60 -33.93
N SER A 656 -4.75 -4.74 -33.41
CA SER A 656 -6.03 -4.38 -34.03
C SER A 656 -6.28 -2.88 -33.96
N LEU A 657 -6.66 -2.29 -35.08
CA LEU A 657 -7.02 -0.88 -35.19
C LEU A 657 -8.40 -0.74 -35.85
N ARG A 658 -9.30 0.00 -35.22
CA ARG A 658 -10.62 0.33 -35.76
C ARG A 658 -10.87 1.83 -35.62
N LEU A 659 -11.08 2.51 -36.73
CA LEU A 659 -11.26 3.96 -36.79
C LEU A 659 -12.56 4.28 -37.54
N TYR A 660 -13.43 5.06 -36.91
CA TYR A 660 -14.70 5.51 -37.46
C TYR A 660 -14.78 7.05 -37.43
N PHE A 661 -14.93 7.67 -38.60
CA PHE A 661 -15.10 9.13 -38.79
C PHE A 661 -13.97 10.00 -38.21
N VAL A 662 -12.71 9.65 -38.53
CA VAL A 662 -11.50 10.42 -38.14
C VAL A 662 -10.67 10.87 -39.34
N ALA A 663 -9.83 11.89 -39.15
CA ALA A 663 -8.97 12.45 -40.19
C ALA A 663 -7.52 11.95 -40.05
N LEU A 664 -6.96 11.43 -41.13
CA LEU A 664 -5.60 10.87 -41.19
C LEU A 664 -4.64 11.84 -41.91
N PRO A 665 -3.64 12.42 -41.21
CA PRO A 665 -2.66 13.33 -41.83
C PRO A 665 -1.66 12.60 -42.72
N SER A 666 -1.01 13.34 -43.62
CA SER A 666 0.15 12.85 -44.39
C SER A 666 1.36 12.57 -43.49
N PHE A 667 2.13 11.51 -43.75
CA PHE A 667 3.29 11.11 -42.94
C PHE A 667 4.49 10.64 -43.78
N GLU A 668 5.71 10.89 -43.30
CA GLU A 668 6.97 10.48 -43.96
C GLU A 668 7.48 9.11 -43.51
N SER A 669 7.24 8.74 -42.23
CA SER A 669 7.72 7.48 -41.64
C SER A 669 6.60 6.75 -40.91
N LEU A 670 6.44 5.45 -41.19
CA LEU A 670 5.36 4.62 -40.68
C LEU A 670 5.86 3.20 -40.38
N SER A 671 5.48 2.63 -39.23
CA SER A 671 5.83 1.25 -38.88
C SER A 671 4.77 0.62 -37.95
N LEU A 672 3.99 -0.32 -38.48
CA LEU A 672 2.97 -1.08 -37.74
C LEU A 672 3.21 -2.59 -37.92
N PRO A 673 4.31 -3.14 -37.37
CA PRO A 673 4.82 -4.48 -37.70
C PRO A 673 3.92 -5.63 -37.22
N ASN A 674 3.08 -5.40 -36.20
CA ASN A 674 2.25 -6.42 -35.56
C ASN A 674 0.75 -6.30 -35.88
N LEU A 675 0.35 -5.34 -36.73
CA LEU A 675 -1.05 -5.08 -37.01
C LEU A 675 -1.65 -6.16 -37.91
N LYS A 676 -2.65 -6.88 -37.38
CA LYS A 676 -3.33 -8.00 -38.06
C LYS A 676 -4.71 -7.62 -38.60
N VAL A 677 -5.42 -6.74 -37.90
CA VAL A 677 -6.80 -6.35 -38.24
C VAL A 677 -6.89 -4.84 -38.32
N MET A 678 -7.36 -4.34 -39.46
CA MET A 678 -7.58 -2.92 -39.70
C MET A 678 -9.01 -2.69 -40.21
N HIS A 679 -9.75 -1.82 -39.54
CA HIS A 679 -11.10 -1.39 -39.92
C HIS A 679 -11.13 0.13 -40.03
N MET A 680 -11.42 0.63 -41.22
CA MET A 680 -11.54 2.06 -41.51
C MET A 680 -12.95 2.33 -42.02
N GLU A 681 -13.68 3.24 -41.38
CA GLU A 681 -15.06 3.53 -41.75
C GLU A 681 -15.33 5.03 -41.72
N GLU A 682 -15.74 5.57 -42.87
CA GLU A 682 -16.11 6.98 -43.05
C GLU A 682 -15.00 7.97 -42.63
N ASN A 683 -13.73 7.58 -42.76
CA ASN A 683 -12.56 8.41 -42.41
C ASN A 683 -12.18 9.37 -43.56
N LEU A 684 -11.53 10.49 -43.22
CA LEU A 684 -10.97 11.47 -44.17
C LEU A 684 -9.45 11.29 -44.29
N TYR A 685 -8.90 11.44 -45.50
CA TYR A 685 -7.47 11.28 -45.76
C TYR A 685 -6.84 12.57 -46.28
N ALA A 686 -5.56 12.79 -46.01
CA ALA A 686 -4.85 13.97 -46.50
C ALA A 686 -4.48 13.89 -47.99
N ASP A 687 -4.25 12.69 -48.53
CA ASP A 687 -3.89 12.44 -49.92
C ASP A 687 -4.19 10.97 -50.36
N ASP A 688 -4.17 10.73 -51.67
CA ASP A 688 -4.38 9.41 -52.32
C ASP A 688 -3.40 8.31 -51.87
N GLU A 689 -2.23 8.67 -51.32
CA GLU A 689 -1.19 7.73 -50.93
C GLU A 689 -1.24 7.32 -49.45
N VAL A 690 -1.93 8.05 -48.58
CA VAL A 690 -2.00 7.78 -47.14
C VAL A 690 -2.41 6.34 -46.87
N LEU A 691 -3.51 5.89 -47.48
CA LEU A 691 -4.06 4.55 -47.26
C LEU A 691 -3.18 3.46 -47.89
N LEU A 692 -2.57 3.73 -49.06
CA LEU A 692 -1.63 2.81 -49.69
C LEU A 692 -0.38 2.61 -48.82
N LYS A 693 0.20 3.70 -48.32
CA LYS A 693 1.35 3.67 -47.40
C LYS A 693 0.98 2.92 -46.12
N LEU A 694 -0.22 3.16 -45.57
CA LEU A 694 -0.72 2.49 -44.38
C LEU A 694 -0.85 0.97 -44.52
N ILE A 695 -1.39 0.51 -45.65
CA ILE A 695 -1.54 -0.92 -45.91
C ILE A 695 -0.17 -1.56 -46.18
N SER A 696 0.68 -0.92 -46.98
CA SER A 696 1.98 -1.46 -47.38
C SER A 696 3.00 -1.57 -46.24
N SER A 697 2.87 -0.75 -45.19
CA SER A 697 3.73 -0.82 -44.00
C SER A 697 3.36 -1.96 -43.03
N CYS A 698 2.19 -2.58 -43.20
CA CYS A 698 1.71 -3.63 -42.29
C CYS A 698 2.20 -5.00 -42.77
N THR A 699 3.24 -5.55 -42.13
CA THR A 699 3.89 -6.79 -42.57
C THR A 699 3.11 -8.08 -42.27
N VAL A 700 2.06 -8.02 -41.45
CA VAL A 700 1.27 -9.17 -41.00
C VAL A 700 -0.24 -8.94 -41.08
N LEU A 701 -0.69 -8.01 -41.93
CA LEU A 701 -2.11 -7.68 -42.07
C LEU A 701 -2.89 -8.88 -42.64
N GLU A 702 -3.88 -9.38 -41.90
CA GLU A 702 -4.69 -10.55 -42.25
C GLU A 702 -6.09 -10.14 -42.72
N SER A 703 -6.70 -9.10 -42.11
CA SER A 703 -8.05 -8.62 -42.40
C SER A 703 -8.10 -7.10 -42.54
N LEU A 704 -8.68 -6.63 -43.64
CA LEU A 704 -8.89 -5.21 -43.93
C LEU A 704 -10.37 -4.96 -44.27
N THR A 705 -10.97 -4.00 -43.58
CA THR A 705 -12.30 -3.46 -43.92
C THR A 705 -12.16 -1.97 -44.17
N VAL A 706 -12.64 -1.51 -45.33
CA VAL A 706 -12.69 -0.08 -45.67
C VAL A 706 -14.12 0.25 -46.11
N VAL A 707 -14.78 1.11 -45.35
CA VAL A 707 -16.05 1.75 -45.73
C VAL A 707 -15.72 3.20 -45.99
N ARG A 708 -15.86 3.66 -47.23
CA ARG A 708 -15.47 5.03 -47.59
C ARG A 708 -16.54 6.04 -47.18
N ASN A 709 -16.08 7.26 -46.90
CA ASN A 709 -16.97 8.41 -46.84
C ASN A 709 -17.24 8.87 -48.27
N VAL A 710 -18.51 9.02 -48.64
CA VAL A 710 -18.92 9.44 -50.00
C VAL A 710 -18.54 10.91 -50.26
N ASP A 711 -18.45 11.72 -49.20
CA ASP A 711 -18.11 13.13 -49.28
C ASP A 711 -16.59 13.41 -49.31
N ASP A 712 -15.73 12.38 -49.37
CA ASP A 712 -14.27 12.53 -49.37
C ASP A 712 -13.67 12.63 -50.79
N GLU A 713 -13.63 13.85 -51.35
CA GLU A 713 -13.05 14.12 -52.68
C GLU A 713 -11.52 13.90 -52.78
N THR A 714 -10.83 13.62 -51.66
CA THR A 714 -9.36 13.57 -51.64
C THR A 714 -8.77 12.28 -52.20
N VAL A 715 -9.50 11.16 -52.13
CA VAL A 715 -8.96 9.84 -52.50
C VAL A 715 -9.62 9.29 -53.77
N LYS A 716 -9.25 9.77 -54.95
CA LYS A 716 -9.83 9.34 -56.23
C LYS A 716 -9.43 7.91 -56.62
N VAL A 717 -8.26 7.41 -56.19
CA VAL A 717 -7.81 6.04 -56.53
C VAL A 717 -7.48 5.22 -55.29
N LEU A 718 -8.31 4.21 -54.99
CA LEU A 718 -8.08 3.28 -53.90
C LEU A 718 -7.06 2.20 -54.29
N ARG A 719 -5.85 2.27 -53.75
CA ARG A 719 -4.80 1.25 -54.00
C ARG A 719 -4.61 0.34 -52.80
N VAL A 720 -4.98 -0.94 -52.94
CA VAL A 720 -4.77 -1.98 -51.92
C VAL A 720 -3.63 -2.90 -52.37
N ARG A 721 -2.43 -2.70 -51.82
CA ARG A 721 -1.25 -3.56 -52.08
C ARG A 721 -0.80 -4.27 -50.81
N SER A 722 -1.00 -5.57 -50.71
CA SER A 722 -0.56 -6.34 -49.53
C SER A 722 -0.20 -7.79 -49.86
N LYS A 723 0.96 -8.25 -49.37
CA LYS A 723 1.43 -9.64 -49.56
C LYS A 723 0.84 -10.62 -48.55
N THR A 724 0.20 -10.15 -47.48
CA THR A 724 -0.27 -10.98 -46.36
C THR A 724 -1.79 -11.01 -46.20
N LEU A 725 -2.50 -10.08 -46.82
CA LEU A 725 -3.94 -9.91 -46.67
C LEU A 725 -4.69 -11.17 -47.09
N ASN A 726 -5.56 -11.67 -46.21
CA ASN A 726 -6.36 -12.88 -46.41
C ASN A 726 -7.84 -12.56 -46.66
N SER A 727 -8.36 -11.50 -46.04
CA SER A 727 -9.76 -11.06 -46.16
C SER A 727 -9.84 -9.55 -46.41
N LEU A 728 -10.61 -9.14 -47.42
CA LEU A 728 -10.86 -7.74 -47.77
C LEU A 728 -12.36 -7.48 -47.90
N LYS A 729 -12.88 -6.48 -47.17
CA LYS A 729 -14.22 -5.94 -47.37
C LYS A 729 -14.13 -4.45 -47.75
N LEU A 730 -14.67 -4.09 -48.91
CA LEU A 730 -14.77 -2.73 -49.41
C LEU A 730 -16.26 -2.38 -49.57
N VAL A 731 -16.67 -1.24 -48.99
CA VAL A 731 -18.04 -0.72 -49.12
C VAL A 731 -17.98 0.75 -49.53
N LEU A 732 -18.62 1.05 -50.66
CA LEU A 732 -18.96 2.37 -51.17
C LEU A 732 -20.47 2.35 -51.43
N ASP A 733 -21.23 3.21 -50.73
CA ASP A 733 -22.69 3.21 -50.76
C ASP A 733 -23.21 4.62 -51.04
N SER A 734 -23.72 4.85 -52.26
CA SER A 734 -24.25 6.15 -52.70
C SER A 734 -25.44 6.66 -51.88
N SER A 735 -26.15 5.78 -51.16
CA SER A 735 -27.35 6.15 -50.40
C SER A 735 -27.08 7.10 -49.22
N LYS A 736 -25.80 7.34 -48.91
CA LYS A 736 -25.33 8.22 -47.84
C LYS A 736 -24.84 9.60 -48.31
N SER A 737 -24.81 9.90 -49.62
CA SER A 737 -24.42 11.22 -50.14
C SER A 737 -25.49 12.30 -49.90
N TRP A 738 -25.06 13.52 -49.55
CA TRP A 738 -25.95 14.69 -49.42
C TRP A 738 -26.00 15.57 -50.67
N TYR A 739 -25.14 15.31 -51.67
CA TYR A 739 -25.03 16.08 -52.91
C TYR A 739 -25.09 15.14 -54.13
N ASN A 740 -26.00 15.44 -55.07
CA ASN A 740 -26.04 14.80 -56.38
C ASN A 740 -25.13 15.59 -57.32
N ASP A 741 -23.86 15.21 -57.43
CA ASP A 741 -22.99 15.72 -58.50
C ASP A 741 -22.37 14.56 -59.30
N ASP A 742 -22.52 14.63 -60.62
CA ASP A 742 -22.17 13.59 -61.61
C ASP A 742 -20.68 13.65 -62.00
N SER A 743 -19.78 13.78 -61.02
CA SER A 743 -18.34 13.62 -61.28
C SER A 743 -17.60 13.01 -60.09
N ASP A 744 -17.09 11.79 -60.26
CA ASP A 744 -15.64 11.64 -60.48
C ASP A 744 -15.26 10.19 -60.84
N ASP A 745 -14.21 10.05 -61.64
CA ASP A 745 -13.63 8.80 -62.11
C ASP A 745 -12.92 8.04 -60.96
N TRP A 746 -13.68 7.39 -60.05
CA TRP A 746 -13.07 6.60 -58.99
C TRP A 746 -12.53 5.28 -59.53
N GLU A 747 -11.31 4.93 -59.12
CA GLU A 747 -10.67 3.67 -59.50
C GLU A 747 -10.26 2.86 -58.28
N VAL A 748 -10.53 1.54 -58.32
CA VAL A 748 -10.09 0.61 -57.28
C VAL A 748 -9.07 -0.37 -57.84
N LEU A 749 -7.85 -0.34 -57.30
CA LEU A 749 -6.73 -1.18 -57.72
C LEU A 749 -6.32 -2.13 -56.58
N ILE A 750 -6.52 -3.44 -56.77
CA ILE A 750 -6.22 -4.47 -55.77
C ILE A 750 -5.06 -5.35 -56.28
N ASP A 751 -4.02 -5.50 -55.45
CA ASP A 751 -2.87 -6.40 -55.67
C ASP A 751 -2.57 -7.14 -54.36
N ALA A 752 -3.11 -8.36 -54.21
CA ALA A 752 -3.09 -9.10 -52.95
C ALA A 752 -3.02 -10.63 -53.14
N PRO A 753 -1.82 -11.22 -53.33
CA PRO A 753 -1.65 -12.61 -53.78
C PRO A 753 -2.12 -13.69 -52.80
N ARG A 754 -2.38 -13.34 -51.54
CA ARG A 754 -2.88 -14.25 -50.50
C ARG A 754 -4.37 -14.07 -50.18
N LEU A 755 -5.05 -13.18 -50.89
CA LEU A 755 -6.44 -12.84 -50.62
C LEU A 755 -7.35 -14.02 -50.95
N ASN A 756 -8.03 -14.57 -49.95
CA ASN A 756 -8.94 -15.73 -50.09
C ASN A 756 -10.42 -15.32 -50.01
N TYR A 757 -10.74 -14.15 -49.47
CA TYR A 757 -12.10 -13.62 -49.41
C TYR A 757 -12.10 -12.14 -49.79
N LEU A 758 -12.92 -11.77 -50.77
CA LEU A 758 -13.15 -10.41 -51.21
C LEU A 758 -14.67 -10.16 -51.21
N SER A 759 -15.11 -9.12 -50.50
CA SER A 759 -16.46 -8.56 -50.57
C SER A 759 -16.33 -7.11 -51.01
N LEU A 760 -16.95 -6.79 -52.14
CA LEU A 760 -16.97 -5.45 -52.75
C LEU A 760 -18.44 -5.06 -52.94
N GLU A 761 -18.87 -4.04 -52.22
CA GLU A 761 -20.16 -3.35 -52.38
C GLU A 761 -19.82 -1.95 -52.90
N ASP A 762 -20.00 -1.63 -54.19
CA ASP A 762 -19.59 -0.34 -54.78
C ASP A 762 -20.41 0.05 -56.02
N ASP A 763 -21.32 1.01 -55.89
CA ASP A 763 -22.18 1.50 -56.96
C ASP A 763 -21.71 2.81 -57.62
N GLN A 764 -20.44 3.20 -57.42
CA GLN A 764 -19.90 4.51 -57.85
C GLN A 764 -18.60 4.44 -58.68
N SER A 765 -17.72 3.46 -58.47
CA SER A 765 -16.42 3.49 -59.13
C SER A 765 -16.48 3.19 -60.63
N ALA A 766 -15.76 4.00 -61.43
CA ALA A 766 -15.71 3.88 -62.88
C ALA A 766 -14.88 2.67 -63.35
N SER A 767 -13.90 2.22 -62.56
CA SER A 767 -13.13 1.02 -62.89
C SER A 767 -12.61 0.25 -61.67
N PHE A 768 -12.53 -1.09 -61.86
CA PHE A 768 -12.01 -2.02 -60.86
C PHE A 768 -10.97 -2.93 -61.51
N VAL A 769 -9.74 -2.89 -60.99
CA VAL A 769 -8.65 -3.77 -61.45
C VAL A 769 -8.19 -4.64 -60.29
N ILE A 770 -8.49 -5.93 -60.38
CA ILE A 770 -8.03 -6.94 -59.44
C ILE A 770 -6.88 -7.71 -60.09
N SER A 771 -5.69 -7.56 -59.52
CA SER A 771 -4.45 -8.19 -59.96
C SER A 771 -3.90 -9.10 -58.86
N ASN A 772 -3.27 -10.21 -59.23
CA ASN A 772 -2.62 -11.16 -58.32
C ASN A 772 -3.45 -11.49 -57.05
N VAL A 773 -4.50 -12.30 -57.19
CA VAL A 773 -5.29 -12.83 -56.06
C VAL A 773 -5.15 -14.35 -55.98
N ALA A 774 -5.42 -14.96 -54.82
CA ALA A 774 -5.29 -16.41 -54.66
C ALA A 774 -6.24 -17.16 -55.60
N SER A 775 -5.79 -18.28 -56.18
CA SER A 775 -6.57 -19.07 -57.14
C SER A 775 -7.86 -19.68 -56.57
N SER A 776 -7.99 -19.73 -55.24
CA SER A 776 -9.15 -20.23 -54.49
C SER A 776 -9.99 -19.13 -53.85
N ALA A 777 -9.78 -17.86 -54.23
CA ALA A 777 -10.47 -16.74 -53.60
C ALA A 777 -11.98 -16.78 -53.87
N LYS A 778 -12.77 -16.62 -52.80
CA LYS A 778 -14.20 -16.34 -52.90
C LYS A 778 -14.37 -14.83 -53.08
N VAL A 779 -14.99 -14.44 -54.19
CA VAL A 779 -15.20 -13.05 -54.56
C VAL A 779 -16.71 -12.79 -54.63
N GLU A 780 -17.18 -11.88 -53.79
CA GLU A 780 -18.56 -11.39 -53.71
C GLU A 780 -18.53 -9.92 -54.17
N ILE A 781 -19.21 -9.63 -55.28
CA ILE A 781 -19.25 -8.30 -55.90
C ILE A 781 -20.71 -7.90 -56.03
N ASP A 782 -21.04 -6.74 -55.47
CA ASP A 782 -22.31 -6.03 -55.56
C ASP A 782 -21.97 -4.62 -56.06
N VAL A 783 -21.97 -4.43 -57.38
CA VAL A 783 -21.50 -3.23 -58.11
C VAL A 783 -22.56 -2.76 -59.07
#